data_AF-A0A961TBG4-F1
#
_entry.id   AF-A0A961TBG4-F1
#
_cell.length_a   1.000
_cell.length_b   1.000
_cell.length_c   1.000
_cell.angle_alpha   90.00
_cell.angle_beta   90.00
_cell.angle_gamma   90.00
#
_symmetry.space_group_name_H-M   'P 1'
#
loop_
_entity.id
_entity.type
_entity.pdbx_description
1 polymer ?
#
loop_
_entity_poly.entity_id
_entity_poly.type
_entity_poly.pdbx_seq_one_letter_code
_entity_poly.pdbx_strand_id
1 'polypeptide(L)'
;MKATPMMEQYIEIKSANPDLLLFYRMGDFYELFFDDAEIASRALGITLTKRGKHLGEDIPMCGVPVHAAEDYLQKLIALGHRVAVCEQTEDPAEARKRGSKSVVRRDVTRLVTPGTITEEKLLDPARSNFLAAIARIRAGEGRDEFALAWIDLSTGGFRACSSSRATLAADIARIEPSELVCPDSLFADDELRVLLNQLPLALSPQPAALFDSAAAQARLKDHFAVASLDGFGDFTRAELAAAGAVLAYVEKTQIGERPALQPPQREDASAVMFIDAATRANLELVRTLSGEREGSLLKAIDRTLTGPGGRLIAERMMNPLTRPDAIRARQQSVADLIGKPGLAAEIRRELRACPDMPRALSRLALNRGGPRDMGAVATGLAHALELAAMMHNVETGPELAAARAALAACPTALVAQLRDALAEDLPLVRRDGGFIRDGHDRELDELRQLRDESRRVIAALQNRYAEETGIRALKIRYNNVLGYFIEVTAGNAEAMTEGENKARFIHRQTMANAMRFTTVELSELESRIANAAGRALEIEQSVFDRLQAAILEEASAIAAASTALAVLDVSQGLASLASENDYCQPAICDGLDFDIKAARHPVVEQALRRQGAAAFVANDCDIGASGSDAEGRLWLLTGPNMGGKSTFLRQNALIAVLAQMGSFVPAASARIGIVDRLFSRVGAADDLARGRSTFMVEMIETAAILNQATPHS
;
A
#
# COMPACT_ATOMS: atom_id res chain seq x y z
N MET A 1 -22.86 40.14 -7.09
CA MET A 1 -23.03 39.84 -5.64
C MET A 1 -21.75 39.18 -5.16
N LYS A 2 -21.19 39.60 -4.01
CA LYS A 2 -20.00 38.98 -3.42
C LYS A 2 -20.31 37.54 -2.99
N ALA A 3 -19.38 36.62 -3.20
CA ALA A 3 -19.48 35.28 -2.66
C ALA A 3 -19.48 35.34 -1.13
N THR A 4 -20.07 34.34 -0.47
CA THR A 4 -19.97 34.26 0.99
C THR A 4 -18.49 34.04 1.36
N PRO A 5 -18.01 34.50 2.53
CA PRO A 5 -16.62 34.31 2.93
C PRO A 5 -16.13 32.86 2.88
N MET A 6 -17.02 31.90 3.13
CA MET A 6 -16.71 30.46 2.99
C MET A 6 -16.52 30.06 1.52
N MET A 7 -17.37 30.55 0.62
CA MET A 7 -17.23 30.27 -0.81
C MET A 7 -16.04 30.99 -1.44
N GLU A 8 -15.66 32.17 -0.95
CA GLU A 8 -14.41 32.84 -1.36
C GLU A 8 -13.20 31.94 -1.04
N GLN A 9 -13.13 31.41 0.19
CA GLN A 9 -12.07 30.48 0.60
C GLN A 9 -12.11 29.17 -0.20
N TYR A 10 -13.29 28.60 -0.47
CA TYR A 10 -13.41 27.39 -1.30
C TYR A 10 -12.88 27.62 -2.72
N ILE A 11 -13.29 28.72 -3.38
CA ILE A 11 -12.88 29.03 -4.75
C ILE A 11 -11.37 29.27 -4.83
N GLU A 12 -10.79 29.95 -3.84
CA GLU A 12 -9.33 30.15 -3.75
C GLU A 12 -8.58 28.80 -3.71
N ILE A 13 -8.99 27.90 -2.81
CA ILE A 13 -8.37 26.59 -2.65
C ILE A 13 -8.57 25.73 -3.90
N LYS A 14 -9.77 25.74 -4.50
CA LYS A 14 -10.06 25.00 -5.73
C LYS A 14 -9.27 25.55 -6.93
N SER A 15 -9.06 26.86 -7.02
CA SER A 15 -8.27 27.48 -8.09
C SER A 15 -6.79 27.08 -8.02
N ALA A 16 -6.26 26.81 -6.82
CA ALA A 16 -4.92 26.25 -6.65
C ALA A 16 -4.84 24.75 -7.00
N ASN A 17 -5.98 24.05 -7.12
CA ASN A 17 -6.08 22.60 -7.35
C ASN A 17 -7.12 22.29 -8.46
N PRO A 18 -6.96 22.81 -9.69
CA PRO A 18 -8.01 22.79 -10.71
C PRO A 18 -8.39 21.36 -11.14
N ASP A 19 -7.41 20.46 -11.25
CA ASP A 19 -7.59 19.10 -11.78
C ASP A 19 -8.01 18.06 -10.72
N LEU A 20 -8.20 18.47 -9.46
CA LEU A 20 -8.52 17.57 -8.36
C LEU A 20 -9.91 17.85 -7.80
N LEU A 21 -10.67 16.81 -7.48
CA LEU A 21 -11.88 16.96 -6.69
C LEU A 21 -11.53 17.47 -5.29
N LEU A 22 -12.22 18.50 -4.80
CA LEU A 22 -11.92 19.10 -3.50
C LEU A 22 -12.85 18.57 -2.41
N PHE A 23 -12.33 17.70 -1.53
CA PHE A 23 -12.99 17.31 -0.29
C PHE A 23 -12.83 18.44 0.74
N TYR A 24 -13.84 19.30 0.85
CA TYR A 24 -13.79 20.47 1.73
C TYR A 24 -14.46 20.18 3.08
N ARG A 25 -13.69 20.16 4.17
CA ARG A 25 -14.21 19.78 5.49
C ARG A 25 -15.19 20.81 6.07
N MET A 26 -16.42 20.36 6.29
CA MET A 26 -17.54 21.10 6.85
C MET A 26 -18.16 20.34 8.02
N GLY A 27 -17.58 20.54 9.22
CA GLY A 27 -17.99 19.80 10.41
C GLY A 27 -17.64 18.31 10.26
N ASP A 28 -18.67 17.46 10.32
CA ASP A 28 -18.55 16.00 10.21
C ASP A 28 -18.70 15.47 8.77
N PHE A 29 -18.68 16.36 7.77
CA PHE A 29 -18.78 16.01 6.34
C PHE A 29 -17.62 16.61 5.54
N TYR A 30 -17.22 15.91 4.47
CA TYR A 30 -16.54 16.53 3.33
C TYR A 30 -17.59 16.89 2.29
N GLU A 31 -17.67 18.18 1.95
CA GLU A 31 -18.57 18.71 0.94
C GLU A 31 -17.78 19.06 -0.33
N LEU A 32 -18.40 18.84 -1.48
CA LEU A 32 -17.92 19.26 -2.80
C LEU A 32 -18.95 20.21 -3.41
N PHE A 33 -18.50 21.19 -4.19
CA PHE A 33 -19.37 22.21 -4.80
C PHE A 33 -19.13 22.36 -6.30
N PHE A 34 -20.12 22.91 -7.02
CA PHE A 34 -20.07 23.16 -8.46
C PHE A 34 -19.81 21.86 -9.25
N ASP A 35 -18.95 21.90 -10.27
CA ASP A 35 -18.65 20.74 -11.14
C ASP A 35 -18.13 19.53 -10.35
N ASP A 36 -17.35 19.77 -9.28
CA ASP A 36 -16.86 18.68 -8.42
C ASP A 36 -18.02 17.92 -7.78
N ALA A 37 -19.11 18.60 -7.41
CA ALA A 37 -20.29 17.97 -6.86
C ALA A 37 -21.02 17.09 -7.89
N GLU A 38 -21.11 17.55 -9.14
CA GLU A 38 -21.74 16.80 -10.22
C GLU A 38 -20.93 15.57 -10.65
N ILE A 39 -19.60 15.69 -10.67
CA ILE A 39 -18.67 14.59 -10.94
C ILE A 39 -18.76 13.57 -9.81
N ALA A 40 -18.61 14.00 -8.55
CA ALA A 40 -18.63 13.11 -7.39
C ALA A 40 -20.01 12.45 -7.20
N SER A 41 -21.11 13.18 -7.42
CA SER A 41 -22.45 12.60 -7.36
C SER A 41 -22.63 11.44 -8.33
N ARG A 42 -22.21 11.62 -9.59
CA ARG A 42 -22.27 10.55 -10.62
C ARG A 42 -21.32 9.40 -10.32
N ALA A 43 -20.08 9.70 -9.93
CA ALA A 43 -19.06 8.69 -9.66
C ALA A 43 -19.39 7.83 -8.43
N LEU A 44 -19.92 8.45 -7.37
CA LEU A 44 -20.18 7.80 -6.08
C LEU A 44 -21.61 7.29 -5.93
N GLY A 45 -22.53 7.70 -6.81
CA GLY A 45 -23.96 7.40 -6.68
C GLY A 45 -24.61 8.07 -5.47
N ILE A 46 -24.14 9.27 -5.11
CA ILE A 46 -24.66 10.04 -3.95
C ILE A 46 -25.56 11.18 -4.41
N THR A 47 -26.51 11.57 -3.55
CA THR A 47 -27.50 12.61 -3.88
C THR A 47 -26.84 13.97 -4.15
N LEU A 48 -27.12 14.53 -5.32
CA LEU A 48 -26.81 15.93 -5.64
C LEU A 48 -27.89 16.84 -5.05
N THR A 49 -27.48 17.82 -4.24
CA THR A 49 -28.34 18.83 -3.65
C THR A 49 -27.80 20.23 -3.99
N LYS A 50 -28.31 21.26 -3.33
CA LYS A 50 -27.92 22.66 -3.54
C LYS A 50 -27.74 23.41 -2.23
N ARG A 51 -26.78 24.33 -2.17
CA ARG A 51 -26.47 25.12 -0.97
C ARG A 51 -26.18 26.58 -1.30
N GLY A 52 -27.16 27.44 -1.07
CA GLY A 52 -27.02 28.89 -1.28
C GLY A 52 -26.95 29.25 -2.76
N LYS A 53 -26.54 30.50 -3.04
CA LYS A 53 -26.44 31.05 -4.40
C LYS A 53 -25.10 31.72 -4.66
N HIS A 54 -24.56 31.54 -5.86
CA HIS A 54 -23.40 32.27 -6.37
C HIS A 54 -23.78 32.92 -7.71
N LEU A 55 -23.53 34.23 -7.84
CA LEU A 55 -23.91 35.01 -9.04
C LEU A 55 -25.40 34.93 -9.44
N GLY A 56 -26.29 34.55 -8.51
CA GLY A 56 -27.73 34.42 -8.75
C GLY A 56 -28.20 32.99 -9.02
N GLU A 57 -27.27 32.07 -9.27
CA GLU A 57 -27.53 30.65 -9.53
C GLU A 57 -27.36 29.80 -8.26
N ASP A 58 -28.11 28.71 -8.16
CA ASP A 58 -28.00 27.75 -7.06
C ASP A 58 -26.66 27.00 -7.15
N ILE A 59 -25.94 26.85 -6.05
CA ILE A 59 -24.64 26.14 -6.02
C ILE A 59 -24.90 24.63 -5.87
N PRO A 60 -24.54 23.78 -6.84
CA PRO A 60 -24.59 22.32 -6.70
C PRO A 60 -23.70 21.86 -5.56
N MET A 61 -24.16 20.89 -4.77
CA MET A 61 -23.43 20.35 -3.63
C MET A 61 -23.71 18.86 -3.43
N CYS A 62 -22.69 18.09 -3.09
CA CYS A 62 -22.84 16.77 -2.50
C CYS A 62 -21.84 16.61 -1.35
N GLY A 63 -22.07 15.64 -0.46
CA GLY A 63 -21.15 15.42 0.65
C GLY A 63 -21.14 13.99 1.14
N VAL A 64 -20.02 13.64 1.76
CA VAL A 64 -19.77 12.33 2.37
C VAL A 64 -19.38 12.52 3.84
N PRO A 65 -19.85 11.68 4.76
CA PRO A 65 -19.48 11.83 6.16
C PRO A 65 -18.02 11.46 6.39
N VAL A 66 -17.33 12.19 7.26
CA VAL A 66 -15.88 12.06 7.51
C VAL A 66 -15.50 10.63 7.91
N HIS A 67 -16.31 9.97 8.74
CA HIS A 67 -16.05 8.59 9.18
C HIS A 67 -16.12 7.54 8.07
N ALA A 68 -16.74 7.86 6.93
CA ALA A 68 -16.81 6.98 5.75
C ALA A 68 -15.98 7.50 4.57
N ALA A 69 -15.21 8.59 4.75
CA ALA A 69 -14.52 9.28 3.67
C ALA A 69 -13.52 8.37 2.93
N GLU A 70 -12.85 7.47 3.64
CA GLU A 70 -11.91 6.50 3.06
C GLU A 70 -12.56 5.62 1.98
N ASP A 71 -13.78 5.13 2.22
CA ASP A 71 -14.47 4.24 1.28
C ASP A 71 -14.90 4.99 0.00
N TYR A 72 -15.23 6.28 0.14
CA TYR A 72 -15.53 7.14 -1.02
C TYR A 72 -14.27 7.56 -1.77
N LEU A 73 -13.17 7.85 -1.06
CA LEU A 73 -11.86 8.08 -1.67
C LEU A 73 -11.46 6.86 -2.51
N GLN A 74 -11.63 5.64 -2.00
CA GLN A 74 -11.34 4.41 -2.75
C GLN A 74 -12.04 4.37 -4.10
N LYS A 75 -13.36 4.64 -4.10
CA LYS A 75 -14.17 4.61 -5.31
C LYS A 75 -13.74 5.70 -6.30
N LEU A 76 -13.47 6.91 -5.82
CA LEU A 76 -12.99 8.00 -6.67
C LEU A 76 -11.64 7.67 -7.32
N ILE A 77 -10.68 7.17 -6.54
CA ILE A 77 -9.36 6.77 -7.05
C ILE A 77 -9.49 5.62 -8.05
N ALA A 78 -10.31 4.60 -7.76
CA ALA A 78 -10.55 3.47 -8.67
C ALA A 78 -11.20 3.89 -10.00
N LEU A 79 -11.98 4.97 -10.00
CA LEU A 79 -12.57 5.58 -11.20
C LEU A 79 -11.63 6.58 -11.91
N GLY A 80 -10.38 6.70 -11.44
CA GLY A 80 -9.36 7.56 -12.05
C GLY A 80 -9.41 9.02 -11.62
N HIS A 81 -10.21 9.37 -10.61
CA HIS A 81 -10.20 10.72 -10.04
C HIS A 81 -9.05 10.91 -9.06
N ARG A 82 -8.63 12.17 -8.89
CA ARG A 82 -7.68 12.60 -7.85
C ARG A 82 -8.40 13.54 -6.91
N VAL A 83 -8.05 13.50 -5.62
CA VAL A 83 -8.79 14.23 -4.58
C VAL A 83 -7.85 15.06 -3.71
N ALA A 84 -8.12 16.35 -3.57
CA ALA A 84 -7.48 17.21 -2.58
C ALA A 84 -8.30 17.17 -1.28
N VAL A 85 -7.67 16.82 -0.16
CA VAL A 85 -8.31 16.79 1.16
C VAL A 85 -8.02 18.09 1.88
N CYS A 86 -9.07 18.86 2.13
CA CYS A 86 -8.99 20.16 2.76
C CYS A 86 -9.54 20.11 4.18
N GLU A 87 -8.67 20.37 5.15
CA GLU A 87 -8.93 20.26 6.59
C GLU A 87 -9.03 21.63 7.24
N GLN A 88 -9.61 21.66 8.45
CA GLN A 88 -9.56 22.83 9.31
C GLN A 88 -8.19 22.91 9.96
N THR A 89 -7.43 23.97 9.65
CA THR A 89 -6.07 24.19 10.19
C THR A 89 -6.07 25.06 11.45
N GLU A 90 -7.25 25.40 11.93
CA GLU A 90 -7.47 26.26 13.09
C GLU A 90 -8.64 25.74 13.92
N ASP A 91 -8.54 25.84 15.24
CA ASP A 91 -9.63 25.49 16.15
C ASP A 91 -10.83 26.45 15.96
N PRO A 92 -12.07 25.94 15.83
CA PRO A 92 -13.28 26.78 15.86
C PRO A 92 -13.34 27.80 17.00
N ALA A 93 -12.78 27.49 18.17
CA ALA A 93 -12.68 28.40 19.31
C ALA A 93 -11.69 29.55 19.05
N GLU A 94 -10.55 29.27 18.43
CA GLU A 94 -9.56 30.28 17.99
C GLU A 94 -10.15 31.20 16.92
N ALA A 95 -10.85 30.61 15.94
CA ALA A 95 -11.54 31.38 14.90
C ALA A 95 -12.59 32.33 15.52
N ARG A 96 -13.40 31.85 16.48
CA ARG A 96 -14.37 32.69 17.21
C ARG A 96 -13.74 33.90 17.90
N LYS A 97 -12.48 33.80 18.37
CA LYS A 97 -11.75 34.93 18.97
C LYS A 97 -11.45 36.05 17.95
N ARG A 98 -11.30 35.73 16.66
CA ARG A 98 -11.05 36.71 15.57
C ARG A 98 -12.31 37.48 15.13
N GLY A 99 -13.48 37.08 15.61
CA GLY A 99 -14.76 37.75 15.37
C GLY A 99 -15.86 36.81 14.87
N SER A 100 -17.11 37.17 15.14
CA SER A 100 -18.30 36.33 14.90
C SER A 100 -18.59 36.02 13.42
N LYS A 101 -17.95 36.73 12.48
CA LYS A 101 -18.06 36.50 11.02
C LYS A 101 -16.81 35.85 10.41
N SER A 102 -15.78 35.55 11.20
CA SER A 102 -14.56 34.96 10.68
C SER A 102 -14.76 33.47 10.41
N VAL A 103 -14.31 33.02 9.23
CA VAL A 103 -14.39 31.61 8.83
C VAL A 103 -13.14 30.91 9.37
N VAL A 104 -13.31 29.69 9.87
CA VAL A 104 -12.19 28.82 10.27
C VAL A 104 -11.22 28.66 9.11
N ARG A 105 -9.92 28.87 9.34
CA ARG A 105 -8.92 28.69 8.29
C ARG A 105 -8.90 27.24 7.85
N ARG A 106 -8.82 27.05 6.54
CA ARG A 106 -8.71 25.74 5.91
C ARG A 106 -7.61 25.74 4.89
N ASP A 107 -6.96 24.60 4.77
CA ASP A 107 -5.93 24.40 3.76
C ASP A 107 -5.94 22.94 3.32
N VAL A 108 -5.31 22.67 2.18
CA VAL A 108 -5.14 21.31 1.69
C VAL A 108 -4.02 20.66 2.49
N THR A 109 -4.33 19.57 3.18
CA THR A 109 -3.35 18.82 3.98
C THR A 109 -2.77 17.65 3.22
N ARG A 110 -3.42 17.22 2.14
CA ARG A 110 -2.94 16.12 1.28
C ARG A 110 -3.63 16.12 -0.08
N LEU A 111 -2.88 15.67 -1.10
CA LEU A 111 -3.44 15.23 -2.38
C LEU A 111 -3.43 13.70 -2.44
N VAL A 112 -4.60 13.10 -2.65
CA VAL A 112 -4.77 11.65 -2.82
C VAL A 112 -4.79 11.33 -4.31
N THR A 113 -3.81 10.54 -4.75
CA THR A 113 -3.66 10.12 -6.14
C THR A 113 -3.42 8.61 -6.21
N PRO A 114 -3.65 7.95 -7.36
CA PRO A 114 -3.49 6.49 -7.48
C PRO A 114 -2.12 5.97 -7.03
N GLY A 115 -1.03 6.72 -7.23
CA GLY A 115 0.31 6.33 -6.81
C GLY A 115 0.68 6.69 -5.35
N THR A 116 -0.14 7.47 -4.65
CA THR A 116 0.22 8.07 -3.34
C THR A 116 -0.73 7.68 -2.19
N ILE A 117 -1.49 6.61 -2.38
CA ILE A 117 -2.32 6.00 -1.33
C ILE A 117 -1.48 5.16 -0.36
N THR A 118 -1.82 5.22 0.92
CA THR A 118 -1.11 4.53 2.03
C THR A 118 -2.04 3.77 2.96
N GLU A 119 -3.34 4.06 2.87
CA GLU A 119 -4.40 3.48 3.66
C GLU A 119 -4.61 2.01 3.31
N GLU A 120 -4.74 1.17 4.34
CA GLU A 120 -4.80 -0.28 4.18
C GLU A 120 -6.00 -0.73 3.34
N LYS A 121 -7.16 -0.10 3.51
CA LYS A 121 -8.36 -0.43 2.73
C LYS A 121 -8.23 -0.14 1.24
N LEU A 122 -7.35 0.78 0.86
CA LEU A 122 -7.15 1.21 -0.52
C LEU A 122 -6.16 0.32 -1.27
N LEU A 123 -5.40 -0.50 -0.55
CA LEU A 123 -4.28 -1.26 -1.08
C LEU A 123 -4.57 -2.76 -1.00
N ASP A 124 -4.27 -3.49 -2.08
CA ASP A 124 -4.16 -4.95 -2.00
C ASP A 124 -2.93 -5.31 -1.14
N PRO A 125 -3.06 -6.11 -0.06
CA PRO A 125 -1.93 -6.55 0.77
C PRO A 125 -0.79 -7.20 -0.02
N ALA A 126 -1.09 -7.97 -1.07
CA ALA A 126 -0.11 -8.74 -1.82
C ALA A 126 0.43 -8.02 -3.07
N ARG A 127 0.00 -6.77 -3.33
CA ARG A 127 0.43 -5.99 -4.50
C ARG A 127 1.11 -4.69 -4.08
N SER A 128 2.23 -4.38 -4.71
CA SER A 128 2.89 -3.08 -4.57
C SER A 128 2.08 -1.99 -5.26
N ASN A 129 2.12 -0.77 -4.72
CA ASN A 129 1.45 0.39 -5.33
C ASN A 129 2.49 1.44 -5.70
N PHE A 130 3.08 1.28 -6.88
CA PHE A 130 4.16 2.13 -7.33
C PHE A 130 3.66 3.43 -7.95
N LEU A 131 4.26 4.53 -7.51
CA LEU A 131 4.33 5.80 -8.22
C LEU A 131 5.64 5.82 -8.99
N ALA A 132 5.60 6.01 -10.30
CA ALA A 132 6.79 6.11 -11.13
C ALA A 132 6.96 7.52 -11.72
N ALA A 133 8.18 7.88 -12.09
CA ALA A 133 8.48 9.01 -12.96
C ALA A 133 9.35 8.56 -14.14
N ILE A 134 9.11 9.19 -15.30
CA ILE A 134 9.91 9.00 -16.50
C ILE A 134 10.69 10.28 -16.82
N ALA A 135 11.99 10.16 -17.03
CA ALA A 135 12.82 11.25 -17.51
C ALA A 135 13.39 10.94 -18.90
N ARG A 136 13.57 11.99 -19.70
CA ARG A 136 14.25 11.96 -21.01
C ARG A 136 15.34 13.02 -21.03
N ILE A 137 16.58 12.60 -21.25
CA ILE A 137 17.71 13.51 -21.51
C ILE A 137 18.15 13.34 -22.96
N ARG A 138 18.21 14.45 -23.69
CA ARG A 138 18.70 14.47 -25.07
C ARG A 138 20.22 14.48 -25.08
N ALA A 139 20.83 13.35 -25.46
CA ALA A 139 22.27 13.20 -25.59
C ALA A 139 22.72 13.35 -27.07
N GLY A 140 22.56 14.55 -27.63
CA GLY A 140 22.96 14.87 -29.01
C GLY A 140 21.99 14.40 -30.10
N GLU A 141 22.40 14.47 -31.38
CA GLU A 141 21.54 14.11 -32.52
C GLU A 141 21.19 12.61 -32.50
N GLY A 142 19.94 12.30 -32.13
CA GLY A 142 19.33 10.98 -32.27
C GLY A 142 19.55 9.99 -31.13
N ARG A 143 20.12 10.40 -29.98
CA ARG A 143 20.27 9.53 -28.80
C ARG A 143 19.53 10.14 -27.60
N ASP A 144 18.29 9.72 -27.43
CA ASP A 144 17.52 10.03 -26.22
C ASP A 144 17.83 8.97 -25.15
N GLU A 145 18.33 9.42 -24.00
CA GLU A 145 18.48 8.59 -22.81
C GLU A 145 17.19 8.67 -21.99
N PHE A 146 16.63 7.51 -21.66
CA PHE A 146 15.45 7.40 -20.81
C PHE A 146 15.85 6.81 -19.46
N ALA A 147 15.10 7.16 -18.43
CA ALA A 147 15.18 6.50 -17.14
C ALA A 147 13.83 6.48 -16.45
N LEU A 148 13.67 5.49 -15.59
CA LEU A 148 12.52 5.35 -14.70
C LEU A 148 13.02 5.38 -13.26
N ALA A 149 12.24 6.02 -12.40
CA ALA A 149 12.40 5.90 -10.96
C ALA A 149 11.03 5.71 -10.35
N TRP A 150 10.91 4.85 -9.35
CA TRP A 150 9.62 4.52 -8.76
C TRP A 150 9.71 4.30 -7.25
N ILE A 151 8.64 4.68 -6.57
CA ILE A 151 8.49 4.64 -5.13
C ILE A 151 7.21 3.87 -4.81
N ASP A 152 7.29 2.90 -3.90
CA ASP A 152 6.09 2.42 -3.19
C ASP A 152 5.97 3.20 -1.89
N LEU A 153 5.08 4.19 -1.88
CA LEU A 153 4.90 5.07 -0.72
C LEU A 153 4.45 4.28 0.51
N SER A 154 3.71 3.18 0.32
CA SER A 154 3.20 2.35 1.40
C SER A 154 4.28 1.48 2.06
N THR A 155 5.44 1.28 1.44
CA THR A 155 6.53 0.46 2.00
C THR A 155 7.86 1.18 2.14
N GLY A 156 8.00 2.37 1.52
CA GLY A 156 9.23 3.15 1.49
C GLY A 156 10.25 2.69 0.44
N GLY A 157 9.97 1.63 -0.32
CA GLY A 157 10.88 1.15 -1.36
C GLY A 157 11.07 2.19 -2.47
N PHE A 158 12.32 2.45 -2.85
CA PHE A 158 12.68 3.42 -3.89
C PHE A 158 13.74 2.84 -4.81
N ARG A 159 13.46 2.82 -6.12
CA ARG A 159 14.37 2.28 -7.13
C ARG A 159 14.47 3.18 -8.35
N ALA A 160 15.55 3.02 -9.10
CA ALA A 160 15.74 3.67 -10.40
C ALA A 160 16.47 2.74 -11.37
N CYS A 161 16.17 2.87 -12.66
CA CYS A 161 16.89 2.17 -13.72
C CYS A 161 16.99 3.03 -14.98
N SER A 162 18.06 2.82 -15.73
CA SER A 162 18.15 3.31 -17.11
C SER A 162 17.18 2.56 -18.01
N SER A 163 16.76 3.22 -19.08
CA SER A 163 15.87 2.66 -20.09
C SER A 163 16.21 3.26 -21.46
N SER A 164 15.58 2.74 -22.51
CA SER A 164 15.70 3.24 -23.86
C SER A 164 14.33 3.32 -24.51
N ARG A 165 14.22 4.05 -25.63
CA ARG A 165 12.96 4.13 -26.39
C ARG A 165 12.37 2.74 -26.72
N ALA A 166 13.22 1.75 -26.99
CA ALA A 166 12.82 0.39 -27.35
C ALA A 166 12.39 -0.46 -26.14
N THR A 167 12.95 -0.20 -24.96
CA THR A 167 12.73 -1.02 -23.74
C THR A 167 11.70 -0.40 -22.78
N LEU A 168 11.43 0.91 -22.91
CA LEU A 168 10.57 1.68 -22.02
C LEU A 168 9.19 1.04 -21.78
N ALA A 169 8.55 0.54 -22.83
CA ALA A 169 7.25 -0.13 -22.72
C ALA A 169 7.31 -1.39 -21.85
N ALA A 170 8.38 -2.19 -22.03
CA ALA A 170 8.62 -3.40 -21.26
C ALA A 170 8.98 -3.07 -19.81
N ASP A 171 9.79 -2.03 -19.58
CA ASP A 171 10.16 -1.59 -18.23
C ASP A 171 8.96 -1.06 -17.43
N ILE A 172 8.09 -0.25 -18.06
CA ILE A 172 6.86 0.21 -17.40
C ILE A 172 5.91 -0.97 -17.13
N ALA A 173 5.77 -1.91 -18.06
CA ALA A 173 4.94 -3.11 -17.86
C ALA A 173 5.50 -4.06 -16.78
N ARG A 174 6.84 -4.07 -16.60
CA ARG A 174 7.54 -4.80 -15.54
C ARG A 174 7.27 -4.20 -14.16
N ILE A 175 7.31 -2.86 -14.07
CA ILE A 175 7.08 -2.11 -12.82
C ILE A 175 5.59 -2.08 -12.46
N GLU A 176 4.70 -2.00 -13.46
CA GLU A 176 3.25 -1.88 -13.29
C GLU A 176 2.83 -0.71 -12.36
N PRO A 177 3.27 0.54 -12.60
CA PRO A 177 2.94 1.66 -11.73
C PRO A 177 1.46 2.04 -11.84
N SER A 178 0.84 2.38 -10.71
CA SER A 178 -0.53 2.89 -10.66
C SER A 178 -0.62 4.33 -11.20
N GLU A 179 0.49 5.07 -11.11
CA GLU A 179 0.61 6.45 -11.59
C GLU A 179 2.00 6.72 -12.15
N LEU A 180 2.09 7.41 -13.28
CA LEU A 180 3.32 7.81 -13.94
C LEU A 180 3.40 9.33 -14.08
N VAL A 181 4.42 9.91 -13.46
CA VAL A 181 4.77 11.33 -13.55
C VAL A 181 5.68 11.56 -14.75
N CYS A 182 5.33 12.50 -15.62
CA CYS A 182 6.13 12.80 -16.81
C CYS A 182 6.26 14.31 -17.05
N PRO A 183 7.32 14.78 -17.73
CA PRO A 183 7.41 16.18 -18.14
C PRO A 183 6.29 16.54 -19.11
N ASP A 184 5.75 17.76 -19.04
CA ASP A 184 4.75 18.26 -20.00
C ASP A 184 5.25 18.17 -21.46
N SER A 185 6.55 18.38 -21.67
CA SER A 185 7.21 18.26 -22.98
C SER A 185 7.27 16.82 -23.50
N LEU A 186 7.25 15.83 -22.62
CA LEU A 186 7.17 14.41 -22.97
C LEU A 186 5.72 14.01 -23.22
N PHE A 187 4.79 14.53 -22.42
CA PHE A 187 3.36 14.32 -22.62
C PHE A 187 2.85 14.87 -23.95
N ALA A 188 3.42 15.97 -24.44
CA ALA A 188 3.11 16.58 -25.74
C ALA A 188 3.73 15.84 -26.95
N ASP A 189 4.62 14.86 -26.73
CA ASP A 189 5.25 14.07 -27.79
C ASP A 189 4.27 13.00 -28.28
N ASP A 190 3.80 13.10 -29.54
CA ASP A 190 2.72 12.26 -30.05
C ASP A 190 3.03 10.76 -30.01
N GLU A 191 4.27 10.36 -30.31
CA GLU A 191 4.61 8.94 -30.31
C GLU A 191 4.68 8.35 -28.90
N LEU A 192 5.20 9.11 -27.94
CA LEU A 192 5.24 8.70 -26.54
C LEU A 192 3.85 8.74 -25.92
N ARG A 193 3.03 9.74 -26.25
CA ARG A 193 1.64 9.85 -25.80
C ARG A 193 0.82 8.63 -26.25
N VAL A 194 1.00 8.17 -27.49
CA VAL A 194 0.35 6.94 -27.97
C VAL A 194 0.79 5.72 -27.17
N LEU A 195 2.09 5.60 -26.85
CA LEU A 195 2.61 4.51 -26.02
C LEU A 195 2.05 4.57 -24.60
N LEU A 196 2.07 5.74 -23.96
CA LEU A 196 1.66 5.91 -22.56
C LEU A 196 0.16 5.70 -22.36
N ASN A 197 -0.67 6.17 -23.31
CA ASN A 197 -2.13 5.96 -23.27
C ASN A 197 -2.56 4.49 -23.44
N GLN A 198 -1.65 3.58 -23.79
CA GLN A 198 -1.91 2.13 -23.86
C GLN A 198 -1.87 1.44 -22.52
N LEU A 199 -1.14 2.04 -21.58
CA LEU A 199 -0.81 1.40 -20.33
C LEU A 199 -1.94 1.67 -19.34
N PRO A 200 -2.35 0.67 -18.55
CA PRO A 200 -3.45 0.81 -17.58
C PRO A 200 -2.99 1.57 -16.33
N LEU A 201 -2.55 2.82 -16.49
CA LEU A 201 -2.00 3.68 -15.43
C LEU A 201 -2.54 5.10 -15.54
N ALA A 202 -2.47 5.86 -14.43
CA ALA A 202 -2.78 7.28 -14.43
C ALA A 202 -1.56 8.11 -14.87
N LEU A 203 -1.74 9.04 -15.82
CA LEU A 203 -0.69 9.96 -16.24
C LEU A 203 -0.79 11.28 -15.49
N SER A 204 0.36 11.76 -14.99
CA SER A 204 0.47 13.01 -14.23
C SER A 204 1.55 13.91 -14.84
N PRO A 205 1.22 14.71 -15.87
CA PRO A 205 2.14 15.69 -16.45
C PRO A 205 2.58 16.72 -15.42
N GLN A 206 3.87 17.07 -15.39
CA GLN A 206 4.44 18.07 -14.51
C GLN A 206 5.42 18.99 -15.26
N PRO A 207 5.66 20.22 -14.75
CA PRO A 207 6.61 21.14 -15.35
C PRO A 207 8.00 20.53 -15.50
N ALA A 208 8.65 20.77 -16.64
CA ALA A 208 9.97 20.21 -16.95
C ALA A 208 11.06 20.55 -15.91
N ALA A 209 10.94 21.67 -15.20
CA ALA A 209 11.85 22.07 -14.13
C ALA A 209 11.90 21.06 -12.97
N LEU A 210 10.84 20.26 -12.77
CA LEU A 210 10.81 19.19 -11.76
C LEU A 210 11.82 18.06 -12.06
N PHE A 211 12.21 17.92 -13.33
CA PHE A 211 13.09 16.88 -13.87
C PHE A 211 14.52 17.37 -14.12
N ASP A 212 14.91 18.52 -13.57
CA ASP A 212 16.29 18.97 -13.67
C ASP A 212 17.22 18.07 -12.83
N SER A 213 18.24 17.47 -13.47
CA SER A 213 19.13 16.50 -12.83
C SER A 213 19.99 17.10 -11.71
N ALA A 214 20.35 18.39 -11.80
CA ALA A 214 21.18 19.04 -10.78
C ALA A 214 20.36 19.39 -9.54
N ALA A 215 19.16 19.93 -9.73
CA ALA A 215 18.20 20.16 -8.65
C ALA A 215 17.76 18.84 -7.99
N ALA A 216 17.59 17.77 -8.79
CA ALA A 216 17.28 16.43 -8.29
C ALA A 216 18.35 15.91 -7.32
N GLN A 217 19.64 16.08 -7.66
CA GLN A 217 20.74 15.65 -6.79
C GLN A 217 20.70 16.37 -5.43
N ALA A 218 20.46 17.68 -5.41
CA ALA A 218 20.31 18.44 -4.17
C ALA A 218 19.12 17.94 -3.34
N ARG A 219 17.95 17.77 -3.98
CA ARG A 219 16.74 17.26 -3.31
C ARG A 219 16.94 15.89 -2.67
N LEU A 220 17.58 14.95 -3.37
CA LEU A 220 17.86 13.62 -2.84
C LEU A 220 18.81 13.70 -1.63
N LYS A 221 19.86 14.52 -1.71
CA LYS A 221 20.80 14.73 -0.58
C LYS A 221 20.10 15.31 0.65
N ASP A 222 19.23 16.30 0.45
CA ASP A 222 18.48 16.95 1.52
C ASP A 222 17.45 16.00 2.15
N HIS A 223 16.77 15.18 1.35
CA HIS A 223 15.79 14.22 1.84
C HIS A 223 16.42 13.12 2.69
N PHE A 224 17.52 12.53 2.21
CA PHE A 224 18.23 11.44 2.91
C PHE A 224 19.29 11.94 3.92
N ALA A 225 19.44 13.26 4.08
CA ALA A 225 20.41 13.88 4.96
C ALA A 225 21.87 13.38 4.74
N VAL A 226 22.29 13.27 3.47
CA VAL A 226 23.63 12.78 3.09
C VAL A 226 24.43 13.84 2.32
N ALA A 227 25.75 13.86 2.51
CA ALA A 227 26.65 14.78 1.79
C ALA A 227 26.84 14.37 0.31
N SER A 228 26.81 13.07 0.02
CA SER A 228 26.95 12.52 -1.33
C SER A 228 25.99 11.35 -1.57
N LEU A 229 25.65 11.12 -2.85
CA LEU A 229 24.84 9.99 -3.29
C LEU A 229 25.70 8.77 -3.68
N ASP A 230 27.03 8.90 -3.69
CA ASP A 230 27.95 7.84 -4.13
C ASP A 230 27.78 6.53 -3.33
N GLY A 231 27.30 6.62 -2.08
CA GLY A 231 26.99 5.47 -1.24
C GLY A 231 25.70 4.72 -1.63
N PHE A 232 24.84 5.31 -2.45
CA PHE A 232 23.58 4.68 -2.91
C PHE A 232 23.74 4.03 -4.29
N GLY A 233 24.68 4.53 -5.10
CA GLY A 233 24.99 3.98 -6.40
C GLY A 233 25.49 5.05 -7.38
N ASP A 234 26.05 4.59 -8.49
CA ASP A 234 26.45 5.47 -9.59
C ASP A 234 25.25 5.69 -10.52
N PHE A 235 24.55 6.80 -10.31
CA PHE A 235 23.35 7.19 -11.07
C PHE A 235 23.70 8.08 -12.25
N THR A 236 23.15 7.75 -13.42
CA THR A 236 23.18 8.61 -14.61
C THR A 236 22.36 9.88 -14.40
N ARG A 237 22.57 10.89 -15.25
CA ARG A 237 21.78 12.13 -15.20
C ARG A 237 20.28 11.87 -15.40
N ALA A 238 19.92 10.92 -16.27
CA ALA A 238 18.52 10.58 -16.53
C ALA A 238 17.88 9.90 -15.31
N GLU A 239 18.60 8.97 -14.67
CA GLU A 239 18.14 8.32 -13.43
C GLU A 239 17.95 9.33 -12.30
N LEU A 240 18.89 10.27 -12.12
CA LEU A 240 18.75 11.37 -11.16
C LEU A 240 17.53 12.24 -11.46
N ALA A 241 17.33 12.63 -12.72
CA ALA A 241 16.17 13.43 -13.13
C ALA A 241 14.83 12.73 -12.80
N ALA A 242 14.72 11.42 -13.08
CA ALA A 242 13.53 10.64 -12.74
C ALA A 242 13.34 10.53 -11.21
N ALA A 243 14.42 10.19 -10.49
CA ALA A 243 14.40 10.02 -9.04
C ALA A 243 14.03 11.33 -8.31
N GLY A 244 14.60 12.46 -8.73
CA GLY A 244 14.27 13.76 -8.17
C GLY A 244 12.84 14.21 -8.48
N ALA A 245 12.30 13.86 -9.65
CA ALA A 245 10.95 14.21 -10.05
C ALA A 245 9.90 13.40 -9.28
N VAL A 246 10.08 12.08 -9.14
CA VAL A 246 9.16 11.24 -8.35
C VAL A 246 9.15 11.67 -6.88
N LEU A 247 10.32 11.99 -6.31
CA LEU A 247 10.42 12.48 -4.93
C LEU A 247 9.74 13.85 -4.77
N ALA A 248 9.95 14.78 -5.70
CA ALA A 248 9.29 16.09 -5.64
C ALA A 248 7.77 15.98 -5.76
N TYR A 249 7.28 15.00 -6.51
CA TYR A 249 5.85 14.73 -6.59
C TYR A 249 5.29 14.12 -5.30
N VAL A 250 6.06 13.26 -4.62
CA VAL A 250 5.74 12.80 -3.26
C VAL A 250 5.64 14.00 -2.31
N GLU A 251 6.64 14.88 -2.28
CA GLU A 251 6.62 16.09 -1.43
C GLU A 251 5.40 16.98 -1.72
N LYS A 252 5.05 17.17 -3.00
CA LYS A 252 3.86 17.93 -3.44
C LYS A 252 2.55 17.30 -2.95
N THR A 253 2.45 15.97 -2.94
CA THR A 253 1.21 15.26 -2.58
C THR A 253 1.05 15.04 -1.09
N GLN A 254 2.15 14.89 -0.34
CA GLN A 254 2.12 14.62 1.10
C GLN A 254 2.12 15.90 1.98
N ILE A 255 2.44 17.06 1.42
CA ILE A 255 2.31 18.40 2.03
C ILE A 255 2.85 18.48 3.46
N GLY A 256 4.17 18.65 3.58
CA GLY A 256 4.85 18.86 4.88
C GLY A 256 5.21 17.57 5.61
N GLU A 257 4.54 16.46 5.31
CA GLU A 257 4.90 15.13 5.82
C GLU A 257 6.08 14.53 5.06
N ARG A 258 6.99 13.87 5.78
CA ARG A 258 8.15 13.17 5.20
C ARG A 258 7.96 11.65 5.30
N PRO A 259 7.75 10.94 4.17
CA PRO A 259 7.67 9.48 4.22
C PRO A 259 9.01 8.85 4.61
N ALA A 260 8.95 7.71 5.31
CA ALA A 260 10.13 6.90 5.63
C ALA A 260 10.60 6.12 4.39
N LEU A 261 11.19 6.82 3.42
CA LEU A 261 11.75 6.21 2.22
C LEU A 261 13.11 5.57 2.51
N GLN A 262 13.36 4.44 1.87
CA GLN A 262 14.70 3.86 1.79
C GLN A 262 15.52 4.59 0.74
N PRO A 263 16.87 4.62 0.88
CA PRO A 263 17.73 5.14 -0.17
C PRO A 263 17.43 4.50 -1.53
N PRO A 264 17.48 5.27 -2.63
CA PRO A 264 17.21 4.74 -3.97
C PRO A 264 18.22 3.65 -4.32
N GLN A 265 17.71 2.52 -4.81
CA GLN A 265 18.55 1.44 -5.33
C GLN A 265 18.56 1.47 -6.85
N ARG A 266 19.75 1.44 -7.44
CA ARG A 266 19.91 1.35 -8.90
C ARG A 266 19.76 -0.11 -9.36
N GLU A 267 18.80 -0.36 -10.25
CA GLU A 267 18.65 -1.65 -10.91
C GLU A 267 19.42 -1.66 -12.24
N ASP A 268 20.26 -2.67 -12.42
CA ASP A 268 20.93 -2.93 -13.70
C ASP A 268 19.98 -3.71 -14.62
N ALA A 269 19.64 -3.12 -15.77
CA ALA A 269 18.76 -3.74 -16.75
C ALA A 269 19.30 -5.08 -17.28
N SER A 270 20.62 -5.29 -17.27
CA SER A 270 21.24 -6.55 -17.71
C SER A 270 21.11 -7.69 -16.69
N ALA A 271 20.76 -7.39 -15.44
CA ALA A 271 20.64 -8.36 -14.36
C ALA A 271 19.31 -9.11 -14.34
N VAL A 272 18.35 -8.71 -15.18
CA VAL A 272 17.00 -9.27 -15.28
C VAL A 272 16.67 -9.70 -16.71
N MET A 273 15.89 -10.76 -16.84
CA MET A 273 15.40 -11.24 -18.13
C MET A 273 14.48 -10.18 -18.74
N PHE A 274 14.77 -9.79 -19.98
CA PHE A 274 13.87 -8.92 -20.74
C PHE A 274 12.63 -9.71 -21.14
N ILE A 275 11.45 -9.20 -20.79
CA ILE A 275 10.16 -9.75 -21.22
C ILE A 275 9.30 -8.57 -21.66
N ASP A 276 8.92 -8.54 -22.93
CA ASP A 276 8.08 -7.46 -23.44
C ASP A 276 6.66 -7.50 -22.85
N ALA A 277 5.96 -6.37 -22.96
CA ALA A 277 4.63 -6.20 -22.36
C ALA A 277 3.61 -7.23 -22.89
N ALA A 278 3.66 -7.53 -24.20
CA ALA A 278 2.75 -8.48 -24.83
C ALA A 278 3.00 -9.91 -24.34
N THR A 279 4.25 -10.31 -24.19
CA THR A 279 4.68 -11.61 -23.66
C THR A 279 4.23 -11.77 -22.21
N ARG A 280 4.39 -10.75 -21.37
CA ARG A 280 3.91 -10.79 -19.97
C ARG A 280 2.40 -11.02 -19.89
N ALA A 281 1.63 -10.33 -20.74
CA ALA A 281 0.18 -10.50 -20.81
C ALA A 281 -0.21 -11.88 -21.36
N ASN A 282 0.44 -12.34 -22.44
CA ASN A 282 0.17 -13.63 -23.08
C ASN A 282 0.52 -14.84 -22.21
N LEU A 283 1.53 -14.71 -21.36
CA LEU A 283 1.91 -15.70 -20.36
C LEU A 283 1.05 -15.62 -19.09
N GLU A 284 0.19 -14.60 -18.99
CA GLU A 284 -0.73 -14.39 -17.87
C GLU A 284 0.01 -14.44 -16.51
N LEU A 285 1.18 -13.77 -16.43
CA LEU A 285 2.09 -13.89 -15.28
C LEU A 285 1.40 -13.47 -13.98
N VAL A 286 0.88 -12.24 -13.93
CA VAL A 286 0.20 -11.69 -12.73
C VAL A 286 -1.31 -11.81 -12.84
N ARG A 287 -1.86 -11.57 -14.04
CA ARG A 287 -3.29 -11.54 -14.35
C ARG A 287 -3.56 -12.24 -15.68
N THR A 288 -4.78 -12.72 -15.84
CA THR A 288 -5.30 -13.24 -17.10
C THR A 288 -5.51 -12.13 -18.12
N LEU A 289 -5.76 -12.51 -19.38
CA LEU A 289 -6.16 -11.56 -20.43
C LEU A 289 -7.50 -10.86 -20.13
N SER A 290 -8.36 -11.44 -19.28
CA SER A 290 -9.58 -10.80 -18.77
C SER A 290 -9.32 -9.85 -17.58
N GLY A 291 -8.08 -9.75 -17.11
CA GLY A 291 -7.67 -8.89 -15.99
C GLY A 291 -7.86 -9.53 -14.62
N GLU A 292 -8.23 -10.80 -14.53
CA GLU A 292 -8.45 -11.53 -13.28
C GLU A 292 -7.15 -12.09 -12.71
N ARG A 293 -7.03 -12.16 -11.38
CA ARG A 293 -5.90 -12.84 -10.73
C ARG A 293 -6.10 -14.37 -10.73
N GLU A 294 -7.34 -14.84 -10.66
CA GLU A 294 -7.62 -16.27 -10.75
C GLU A 294 -7.28 -16.78 -12.16
N GLY A 295 -6.52 -17.88 -12.21
CA GLY A 295 -6.02 -18.43 -13.48
C GLY A 295 -4.67 -17.86 -13.94
N SER A 296 -4.05 -16.92 -13.22
CA SER A 296 -2.69 -16.44 -13.54
C SER A 296 -1.59 -17.36 -12.98
N LEU A 297 -0.35 -17.21 -13.49
CA LEU A 297 0.81 -17.92 -12.96
C LEU A 297 1.03 -17.58 -11.48
N LEU A 298 0.99 -16.29 -11.12
CA LEU A 298 1.18 -15.81 -9.75
C LEU A 298 0.23 -16.54 -8.80
N LYS A 299 -1.06 -16.62 -9.15
CA LYS A 299 -2.03 -17.33 -8.31
C LYS A 299 -1.74 -18.82 -8.18
N ALA A 300 -1.23 -19.47 -9.23
CA ALA A 300 -0.90 -20.89 -9.19
C ALA A 300 0.26 -21.19 -8.23
N ILE A 301 1.26 -20.30 -8.15
CA ILE A 301 2.50 -20.53 -7.40
C ILE A 301 2.52 -19.89 -6.01
N ASP A 302 1.75 -18.83 -5.79
CA ASP A 302 1.77 -18.08 -4.54
C ASP A 302 1.22 -18.92 -3.38
N ARG A 303 2.08 -19.15 -2.39
CA ARG A 303 1.79 -19.83 -1.11
C ARG A 303 2.23 -18.98 0.09
N THR A 304 2.54 -17.71 -0.17
CA THR A 304 2.96 -16.75 0.85
C THR A 304 1.82 -16.48 1.82
N LEU A 305 2.19 -16.08 3.03
CA LEU A 305 1.25 -15.86 4.14
C LEU A 305 1.14 -14.39 4.52
N THR A 306 2.14 -13.59 4.18
CA THR A 306 2.26 -12.19 4.55
C THR A 306 2.12 -11.29 3.33
N GLY A 307 1.61 -10.06 3.53
CA GLY A 307 1.57 -9.04 2.47
C GLY A 307 2.96 -8.78 1.85
N PRO A 308 4.02 -8.54 2.65
CA PRO A 308 5.39 -8.41 2.16
C PRO A 308 5.88 -9.60 1.33
N GLY A 309 5.59 -10.84 1.76
CA GLY A 309 5.92 -12.06 1.00
C GLY A 309 5.22 -12.10 -0.36
N GLY A 310 3.92 -11.80 -0.40
CA GLY A 310 3.13 -11.72 -1.63
C GLY A 310 3.67 -10.70 -2.63
N ARG A 311 4.08 -9.52 -2.14
CA ARG A 311 4.73 -8.50 -2.97
C ARG A 311 6.08 -8.97 -3.51
N LEU A 312 6.90 -9.61 -2.68
CA LEU A 312 8.22 -10.10 -3.07
C LEU A 312 8.15 -11.24 -4.11
N ILE A 313 7.23 -12.19 -3.98
CA ILE A 313 7.10 -13.26 -4.99
C ILE A 313 6.64 -12.69 -6.34
N ALA A 314 5.71 -11.73 -6.33
CA ALA A 314 5.30 -11.03 -7.54
C ALA A 314 6.48 -10.27 -8.17
N GLU A 315 7.29 -9.57 -7.35
CA GLU A 315 8.50 -8.91 -7.81
C GLU A 315 9.50 -9.89 -8.45
N ARG A 316 9.80 -11.03 -7.80
CA ARG A 316 10.74 -12.04 -8.34
C ARG A 316 10.26 -12.63 -9.67
N MET A 317 8.96 -12.86 -9.80
CA MET A 317 8.36 -13.37 -11.04
C MET A 317 8.40 -12.33 -12.16
N MET A 318 8.19 -11.04 -11.83
CA MET A 318 8.27 -9.96 -12.80
C MET A 318 9.72 -9.62 -13.19
N ASN A 319 10.68 -10.01 -12.35
CA ASN A 319 12.11 -9.78 -12.52
C ASN A 319 12.93 -11.09 -12.43
N PRO A 320 12.75 -12.06 -13.36
CA PRO A 320 13.59 -13.25 -13.38
C PRO A 320 15.06 -12.83 -13.57
N LEU A 321 15.96 -13.40 -12.79
CA LEU A 321 17.37 -12.98 -12.80
C LEU A 321 18.11 -13.59 -13.99
N THR A 322 19.17 -12.93 -14.44
CA THR A 322 20.11 -13.47 -15.45
C THR A 322 21.45 -13.89 -14.82
N ARG A 323 21.62 -13.72 -13.51
CA ARG A 323 22.84 -14.09 -12.78
C ARG A 323 22.71 -15.48 -12.16
N PRO A 324 23.42 -16.51 -12.67
CA PRO A 324 23.30 -17.88 -12.19
C PRO A 324 23.51 -18.05 -10.69
N ASP A 325 24.52 -17.38 -10.11
CA ASP A 325 24.79 -17.48 -8.66
C ASP A 325 23.64 -16.96 -7.80
N ALA A 326 23.00 -15.87 -8.23
CA ALA A 326 21.87 -15.30 -7.51
C ALA A 326 20.61 -16.19 -7.64
N ILE A 327 20.41 -16.84 -8.80
CA ILE A 327 19.35 -17.83 -8.99
C ILE A 327 19.61 -19.04 -8.08
N ARG A 328 20.83 -19.57 -8.08
CA ARG A 328 21.22 -20.72 -7.23
C ARG A 328 21.09 -20.40 -5.75
N ALA A 329 21.42 -19.18 -5.32
CA ALA A 329 21.22 -18.74 -3.94
C ALA A 329 19.74 -18.84 -3.51
N ARG A 330 18.81 -18.41 -4.38
CA ARG A 330 17.36 -18.54 -4.13
C ARG A 330 16.89 -19.99 -4.14
N GLN A 331 17.38 -20.80 -5.08
CA GLN A 331 17.06 -22.23 -5.13
C GLN A 331 17.56 -22.97 -3.89
N GLN A 332 18.72 -22.58 -3.35
CA GLN A 332 19.25 -23.15 -2.12
C GLN A 332 18.32 -22.86 -0.93
N SER A 333 17.76 -21.64 -0.83
CA SER A 333 16.77 -21.31 0.20
C SER A 333 15.56 -22.26 0.16
N VAL A 334 15.07 -22.58 -1.04
CA VAL A 334 13.96 -23.51 -1.25
C VAL A 334 14.37 -24.94 -0.85
N ALA A 335 15.54 -25.39 -1.32
CA ALA A 335 16.08 -26.72 -1.02
C ALA A 335 16.32 -26.93 0.48
N ASP A 336 16.84 -25.92 1.18
CA ASP A 336 17.10 -25.99 2.63
C ASP A 336 15.83 -26.25 3.44
N LEU A 337 14.71 -25.63 3.04
CA LEU A 337 13.42 -25.77 3.72
C LEU A 337 12.72 -27.08 3.34
N ILE A 338 12.86 -27.56 2.10
CA ILE A 338 12.40 -28.91 1.71
C ILE A 338 13.16 -29.98 2.52
N GLY A 339 14.48 -29.83 2.66
CA GLY A 339 15.32 -30.76 3.42
C GLY A 339 15.10 -30.72 4.94
N LYS A 340 14.38 -29.71 5.45
CA LYS A 340 14.13 -29.49 6.89
C LYS A 340 12.63 -29.25 7.16
N PRO A 341 11.76 -30.26 6.96
CA PRO A 341 10.31 -30.08 7.01
C PRO A 341 9.77 -29.59 8.36
N GLY A 342 10.40 -30.00 9.48
CA GLY A 342 10.04 -29.52 10.82
C GLY A 342 10.25 -28.01 10.97
N LEU A 343 11.44 -27.53 10.61
CA LEU A 343 11.76 -26.09 10.60
C LEU A 343 10.83 -25.32 9.63
N ALA A 344 10.59 -25.87 8.43
CA ALA A 344 9.71 -25.22 7.46
C ALA A 344 8.28 -25.06 7.97
N ALA A 345 7.76 -26.04 8.72
CA ALA A 345 6.45 -25.97 9.34
C ALA A 345 6.38 -24.94 10.49
N GLU A 346 7.44 -24.86 11.31
CA GLU A 346 7.55 -23.86 12.37
C GLU A 346 7.64 -22.44 11.80
N ILE A 347 8.51 -22.21 10.81
CA ILE A 347 8.61 -20.92 10.10
C ILE A 347 7.25 -20.52 9.53
N ARG A 348 6.54 -21.46 8.87
CA ARG A 348 5.20 -21.19 8.32
C ARG A 348 4.20 -20.81 9.41
N ARG A 349 4.27 -21.41 10.61
CA ARG A 349 3.39 -21.08 11.73
C ARG A 349 3.62 -19.66 12.21
N GLU A 350 4.87 -19.27 12.43
CA GLU A 350 5.20 -17.91 12.89
C GLU A 350 4.84 -16.85 11.85
N LEU A 351 5.13 -17.09 10.57
CA LEU A 351 4.80 -16.16 9.49
C LEU A 351 3.30 -15.86 9.38
N ARG A 352 2.40 -16.77 9.78
CA ARG A 352 0.95 -16.49 9.80
C ARG A 352 0.55 -15.40 10.78
N ALA A 353 1.34 -15.20 11.83
CA ALA A 353 1.10 -14.19 12.86
C ALA A 353 1.82 -12.86 12.54
N CYS A 354 2.72 -12.84 11.55
CA CYS A 354 3.46 -11.64 11.16
C CYS A 354 2.57 -10.61 10.45
N PRO A 355 2.46 -9.38 10.97
CA PRO A 355 1.73 -8.29 10.32
C PRO A 355 2.58 -7.59 9.23
N ASP A 356 1.93 -6.73 8.44
CA ASP A 356 2.58 -5.92 7.39
C ASP A 356 3.28 -4.68 7.98
N MET A 357 4.44 -4.90 8.61
CA MET A 357 5.24 -3.83 9.24
C MET A 357 5.58 -2.65 8.32
N PRO A 358 5.99 -2.84 7.05
CA PRO A 358 6.32 -1.72 6.17
C PRO A 358 5.17 -0.73 5.98
N ARG A 359 3.94 -1.24 5.83
CA ARG A 359 2.74 -0.39 5.68
C ARG A 359 2.35 0.31 6.97
N ALA A 360 2.48 -0.35 8.11
CA ALA A 360 2.32 0.28 9.42
C ALA A 360 3.34 1.40 9.63
N LEU A 361 4.62 1.14 9.34
CA LEU A 361 5.72 2.11 9.44
C LEU A 361 5.49 3.33 8.54
N SER A 362 5.09 3.12 7.28
CA SER A 362 4.79 4.22 6.35
C SER A 362 3.64 5.11 6.86
N ARG A 363 2.56 4.51 7.37
CA ARG A 363 1.45 5.29 7.97
C ARG A 363 1.88 6.06 9.20
N LEU A 364 2.71 5.47 10.06
CA LEU A 364 3.29 6.17 11.22
C LEU A 364 4.19 7.32 10.77
N ALA A 365 5.02 7.15 9.74
CA ALA A 365 5.89 8.22 9.23
C ALA A 365 5.10 9.41 8.65
N LEU A 366 3.90 9.17 8.13
CA LEU A 366 3.03 10.19 7.53
C LEU A 366 1.96 10.74 8.50
N ASN A 367 2.08 10.47 9.80
CA ASN A 367 1.10 10.87 10.83
C ASN A 367 -0.35 10.40 10.54
N ARG A 368 -0.48 9.25 9.86
CA ARG A 368 -1.75 8.60 9.50
C ARG A 368 -1.97 7.29 10.25
N GLY A 369 -0.96 6.80 10.95
CA GLY A 369 -1.01 5.57 11.72
C GLY A 369 -1.68 5.75 13.09
N GLY A 370 -2.29 4.69 13.59
CA GLY A 370 -2.90 4.60 14.91
C GLY A 370 -2.19 3.62 15.84
N PRO A 371 -2.76 3.36 17.04
CA PRO A 371 -2.16 2.43 18.00
C PRO A 371 -1.99 1.01 17.45
N ARG A 372 -2.92 0.55 16.61
CA ARG A 372 -2.79 -0.75 15.92
C ARG A 372 -1.57 -0.85 15.00
N ASP A 373 -1.14 0.24 14.38
CA ASP A 373 0.07 0.26 13.56
C ASP A 373 1.33 0.08 14.43
N MET A 374 1.37 0.69 15.62
CA MET A 374 2.43 0.45 16.60
C MET A 374 2.42 -1.01 17.08
N GLY A 375 1.24 -1.56 17.34
CA GLY A 375 1.07 -2.97 17.69
C GLY A 375 1.55 -3.92 16.58
N ALA A 376 1.31 -3.57 15.32
CA ALA A 376 1.81 -4.32 14.18
C ALA A 376 3.35 -4.30 14.12
N VAL A 377 3.98 -3.14 14.29
CA VAL A 377 5.45 -3.04 14.36
C VAL A 377 6.00 -3.88 15.53
N ALA A 378 5.41 -3.75 16.72
CA ALA A 378 5.84 -4.49 17.91
C ALA A 378 5.76 -6.01 17.71
N THR A 379 4.61 -6.48 17.20
CA THR A 379 4.35 -7.92 16.96
C THR A 379 5.27 -8.48 15.88
N GLY A 380 5.45 -7.76 14.77
CA GLY A 380 6.31 -8.21 13.69
C GLY A 380 7.79 -8.28 14.09
N LEU A 381 8.28 -7.32 14.89
CA LEU A 381 9.65 -7.37 15.43
C LEU A 381 9.84 -8.50 16.45
N ALA A 382 8.82 -8.81 17.26
CA ALA A 382 8.87 -9.94 18.19
C ALA A 382 9.02 -11.27 17.42
N HIS A 383 8.20 -11.51 16.40
CA HIS A 383 8.31 -12.70 15.56
C HIS A 383 9.61 -12.75 14.76
N ALA A 384 10.15 -11.60 14.33
CA ALA A 384 11.46 -11.53 13.70
C ALA A 384 12.56 -12.09 14.62
N LEU A 385 12.57 -11.68 15.90
CA LEU A 385 13.53 -12.18 16.89
C LEU A 385 13.34 -13.68 17.18
N GLU A 386 12.10 -14.15 17.27
CA GLU A 386 11.80 -15.58 17.47
C GLU A 386 12.31 -16.42 16.29
N LEU A 387 12.04 -15.99 15.06
CA LEU A 387 12.53 -16.66 13.84
C LEU A 387 14.06 -16.65 13.77
N ALA A 388 14.71 -15.55 14.15
CA ALA A 388 16.17 -15.48 14.24
C ALA A 388 16.73 -16.50 15.23
N ALA A 389 16.07 -16.68 16.38
CA ALA A 389 16.46 -17.66 17.40
C ALA A 389 16.26 -19.10 16.92
N MET A 390 15.12 -19.41 16.29
CA MET A 390 14.85 -20.73 15.70
C MET A 390 15.89 -21.14 14.66
N MET A 391 16.37 -20.18 13.86
CA MET A 391 17.35 -20.43 12.80
C MET A 391 18.81 -20.37 13.27
N HIS A 392 19.10 -20.05 14.54
CA HIS A 392 20.46 -19.73 15.01
C HIS A 392 21.50 -20.83 14.73
N ASN A 393 21.13 -22.09 14.96
CA ASN A 393 22.01 -23.27 14.77
C ASN A 393 21.66 -24.07 13.51
N VAL A 394 20.90 -23.49 12.59
CA VAL A 394 20.50 -24.16 11.36
C VAL A 394 21.47 -23.77 10.26
N GLU A 395 22.10 -24.77 9.63
CA GLU A 395 22.88 -24.55 8.42
C GLU A 395 21.94 -24.21 7.24
N THR A 396 22.18 -23.05 6.64
CA THR A 396 21.40 -22.52 5.51
C THR A 396 22.32 -21.89 4.47
N GLY A 397 21.84 -21.83 3.24
CA GLY A 397 22.45 -21.07 2.15
C GLY A 397 22.53 -19.57 2.41
N PRO A 398 23.21 -18.83 1.52
CA PRO A 398 23.60 -17.44 1.76
C PRO A 398 22.41 -16.49 1.93
N GLU A 399 21.32 -16.68 1.18
CA GLU A 399 20.15 -15.80 1.26
C GLU A 399 19.41 -15.95 2.60
N LEU A 400 19.15 -17.18 3.05
CA LEU A 400 18.56 -17.44 4.36
C LEU A 400 19.47 -17.03 5.52
N ALA A 401 20.80 -17.18 5.35
CA ALA A 401 21.76 -16.73 6.34
C ALA A 401 21.76 -15.19 6.47
N ALA A 402 21.65 -14.46 5.36
CA ALA A 402 21.51 -13.01 5.36
C ALA A 402 20.17 -12.56 5.98
N ALA A 403 19.07 -13.26 5.65
CA ALA A 403 17.77 -13.02 6.27
C ALA A 403 17.83 -13.22 7.79
N ARG A 404 18.39 -14.33 8.27
CA ARG A 404 18.61 -14.59 9.70
C ARG A 404 19.43 -13.50 10.38
N ALA A 405 20.50 -13.01 9.74
CA ALA A 405 21.33 -11.95 10.28
C ALA A 405 20.54 -10.62 10.43
N ALA A 406 19.74 -10.25 9.43
CA ALA A 406 18.88 -9.07 9.50
C ALA A 406 17.80 -9.19 10.59
N LEU A 407 17.19 -10.37 10.75
CA LEU A 407 16.24 -10.63 11.83
C LEU A 407 16.90 -10.56 13.21
N ALA A 408 18.12 -11.09 13.36
CA ALA A 408 18.88 -11.02 14.60
C ALA A 408 19.32 -9.59 14.96
N ALA A 409 19.45 -8.71 13.97
CA ALA A 409 19.78 -7.29 14.14
C ALA A 409 18.57 -6.41 14.51
N CYS A 410 17.38 -6.99 14.70
CA CYS A 410 16.19 -6.24 15.11
C CYS A 410 16.39 -5.52 16.46
N PRO A 411 15.83 -4.32 16.64
CA PRO A 411 16.01 -3.51 17.84
C PRO A 411 15.25 -4.09 19.04
N THR A 412 15.91 -4.97 19.81
CA THR A 412 15.32 -5.62 20.99
C THR A 412 14.82 -4.63 22.05
N ALA A 413 15.51 -3.50 22.22
CA ALA A 413 15.11 -2.44 23.15
C ALA A 413 13.76 -1.80 22.75
N LEU A 414 13.55 -1.56 21.45
CA LEU A 414 12.29 -1.03 20.93
C LEU A 414 11.14 -2.01 21.16
N VAL A 415 11.37 -3.31 20.94
CA VAL A 415 10.37 -4.36 21.22
C VAL A 415 9.96 -4.36 22.69
N ALA A 416 10.93 -4.28 23.60
CA ALA A 416 10.66 -4.21 25.03
C ALA A 416 9.88 -2.94 25.41
N GLN A 417 10.26 -1.79 24.86
CA GLN A 417 9.60 -0.51 25.09
C GLN A 417 8.13 -0.52 24.62
N LEU A 418 7.88 -1.02 23.40
CA LEU A 418 6.52 -1.11 22.86
C LEU A 418 5.66 -2.10 23.65
N ARG A 419 6.22 -3.24 24.06
CA ARG A 419 5.51 -4.24 24.86
C ARG A 419 5.13 -3.72 26.25
N ASP A 420 6.03 -2.98 26.89
CA ASP A 420 5.78 -2.34 28.19
C ASP A 420 4.70 -1.25 28.10
N ALA A 421 4.74 -0.43 27.05
CA ALA A 421 3.86 0.72 26.91
C ALA A 421 2.46 0.38 26.37
N LEU A 422 2.35 -0.54 25.40
CA LEU A 422 1.10 -0.79 24.69
C LEU A 422 0.21 -1.78 25.44
N ALA A 423 -1.09 -1.46 25.49
CA ALA A 423 -2.14 -2.36 25.97
C ALA A 423 -2.32 -3.56 25.02
N GLU A 424 -2.99 -4.62 25.50
CA GLU A 424 -3.26 -5.82 24.69
C GLU A 424 -4.30 -5.55 23.59
N ASP A 425 -5.38 -4.84 23.93
CA ASP A 425 -6.44 -4.47 22.99
C ASP A 425 -6.24 -3.04 22.49
N LEU A 426 -5.77 -2.91 21.25
CA LEU A 426 -5.45 -1.61 20.67
C LEU A 426 -6.63 -1.03 19.86
N PRO A 427 -7.10 0.19 20.17
CA PRO A 427 -8.10 0.90 19.37
C PRO A 427 -7.52 1.29 18.00
N LEU A 428 -8.41 1.44 17.01
CA LEU A 428 -8.02 1.88 15.68
C LEU A 428 -7.57 3.35 15.68
N VAL A 429 -8.31 4.20 16.39
CA VAL A 429 -8.11 5.66 16.37
C VAL A 429 -7.48 6.11 17.67
N ARG A 430 -6.33 6.78 17.59
CA ARG A 430 -5.60 7.32 18.75
C ARG A 430 -6.44 8.28 19.61
N ARG A 431 -7.37 9.03 19.00
CA ARG A 431 -8.20 10.02 19.71
C ARG A 431 -9.14 9.40 20.75
N ASP A 432 -9.41 8.09 20.66
CA ASP A 432 -10.34 7.41 21.55
C ASP A 432 -9.66 6.99 22.88
N GLY A 433 -8.32 7.05 22.95
CA GLY A 433 -7.53 6.64 24.11
C GLY A 433 -7.64 5.14 24.42
N GLY A 434 -7.10 4.71 25.56
CA GLY A 434 -7.12 3.32 26.03
C GLY A 434 -6.09 2.41 25.37
N PHE A 435 -5.02 2.95 24.79
CA PHE A 435 -3.98 2.15 24.12
C PHE A 435 -2.68 1.99 24.94
N ILE A 436 -2.56 2.71 26.05
CA ILE A 436 -1.44 2.59 26.98
C ILE A 436 -1.78 1.58 28.09
N ARG A 437 -0.84 0.68 28.37
CA ARG A 437 -0.92 -0.36 29.39
C ARG A 437 -1.00 0.24 30.79
N ASP A 438 -1.81 -0.37 31.66
CA ASP A 438 -1.85 -0.01 33.08
C ASP A 438 -0.47 -0.24 33.73
N GLY A 439 -0.04 0.69 34.59
CA GLY A 439 1.27 0.64 35.24
C GLY A 439 2.42 1.28 34.45
N HIS A 440 2.20 1.67 33.18
CA HIS A 440 3.23 2.34 32.38
C HIS A 440 3.43 3.81 32.79
N ASP A 441 2.34 4.51 33.10
CA ASP A 441 2.38 5.91 33.53
C ASP A 441 1.50 6.12 34.77
N ARG A 442 2.13 6.53 35.87
CA ARG A 442 1.45 6.68 37.17
C ARG A 442 0.39 7.79 37.15
N GLU A 443 0.64 8.92 36.47
CA GLU A 443 -0.35 10.01 36.40
C GLU A 443 -1.57 9.54 35.59
N LEU A 444 -1.35 8.79 34.51
CA LEU A 444 -2.43 8.18 33.74
C LEU A 444 -3.27 7.20 34.57
N ASP A 445 -2.61 6.33 35.35
CA ASP A 445 -3.28 5.36 36.21
C ASP A 445 -4.15 6.05 37.28
N GLU A 446 -3.62 7.09 37.94
CA GLU A 446 -4.36 7.90 38.91
C GLU A 446 -5.59 8.56 38.29
N LEU A 447 -5.47 9.09 37.07
CA LEU A 447 -6.59 9.71 36.34
C LEU A 447 -7.63 8.68 35.90
N ARG A 448 -7.21 7.48 35.47
CA ARG A 448 -8.11 6.36 35.15
C ARG A 448 -8.85 5.87 36.39
N GLN A 449 -8.17 5.79 37.53
CA GLN A 449 -8.79 5.44 38.81
C GLN A 449 -9.83 6.47 39.23
N LEU A 450 -9.53 7.77 39.10
CA LEU A 450 -10.49 8.85 39.40
C LEU A 450 -11.77 8.74 38.56
N ARG A 451 -11.64 8.38 37.27
CA ARG A 451 -12.79 8.12 36.38
C ARG A 451 -13.64 6.95 36.88
N ASP A 452 -13.00 5.86 37.30
CA ASP A 452 -13.71 4.65 37.74
C ASP A 452 -14.35 4.84 39.12
N GLU A 453 -13.70 5.57 40.03
CA GLU A 453 -14.28 6.03 41.30
C GLU A 453 -15.46 6.95 41.07
N SER A 454 -15.38 7.84 40.08
CA SER A 454 -16.49 8.75 39.74
C SER A 454 -17.76 8.00 39.32
N ARG A 455 -17.67 6.83 38.69
CA ARG A 455 -18.85 5.98 38.40
C ARG A 455 -19.53 5.50 39.68
N ARG A 456 -18.75 5.15 40.71
CA ARG A 456 -19.29 4.77 42.03
C ARG A 456 -19.95 5.95 42.72
N VAL A 457 -19.33 7.13 42.63
CA VAL A 457 -19.89 8.38 43.17
C VAL A 457 -21.22 8.73 42.49
N ILE A 458 -21.31 8.62 41.15
CA ILE A 458 -22.56 8.84 40.40
C ILE A 458 -23.66 7.87 40.85
N ALA A 459 -23.35 6.58 41.03
CA ALA A 459 -24.31 5.60 41.51
C ALA A 459 -24.81 5.92 42.93
N ALA A 460 -23.91 6.33 43.83
CA ALA A 460 -24.26 6.78 45.16
C ALA A 460 -25.11 8.06 45.14
N LEU A 461 -24.77 9.02 44.27
CA LEU A 461 -25.53 10.25 44.05
C LEU A 461 -26.96 9.95 43.60
N GLN A 462 -27.12 9.02 42.65
CA GLN A 462 -28.42 8.60 42.14
C GLN A 462 -29.29 8.02 43.24
N ASN A 463 -28.75 7.10 44.05
CA ASN A 463 -29.48 6.49 45.15
C ASN A 463 -29.92 7.53 46.18
N ARG A 464 -29.00 8.42 46.57
CA ARG A 464 -29.30 9.52 47.50
C ARG A 464 -30.39 10.44 46.95
N TYR A 465 -30.30 10.85 45.69
CA TYR A 465 -31.33 11.69 45.07
C TYR A 465 -32.68 10.96 44.95
N ALA A 466 -32.69 9.65 44.68
CA ALA A 466 -33.92 8.86 44.65
C ALA A 466 -34.57 8.73 46.04
N GLU A 467 -33.79 8.60 47.11
CA GLU A 467 -34.27 8.57 48.50
C GLU A 467 -34.81 9.95 48.93
N GLU A 468 -34.03 11.01 48.70
CA GLU A 468 -34.39 12.38 49.10
C GLU A 468 -35.65 12.90 48.39
N THR A 469 -35.84 12.54 47.12
CA THR A 469 -37.01 12.97 46.33
C THR A 469 -38.19 12.00 46.41
N GLY A 470 -37.99 10.79 46.95
CA GLY A 470 -38.96 9.70 46.91
C GLY A 470 -39.18 9.08 45.52
N ILE A 471 -38.42 9.50 44.50
CA ILE A 471 -38.59 9.06 43.11
C ILE A 471 -37.67 7.87 42.82
N ARG A 472 -38.14 6.64 43.05
CA ARG A 472 -37.38 5.41 42.73
C ARG A 472 -37.00 5.25 41.25
N ALA A 473 -37.74 5.89 40.35
CA ALA A 473 -37.49 5.83 38.90
C ALA A 473 -36.42 6.82 38.42
N LEU A 474 -35.88 7.67 39.30
CA LEU A 474 -34.85 8.65 38.99
C LEU A 474 -33.58 7.96 38.49
N LYS A 475 -33.06 8.41 37.34
CA LYS A 475 -31.80 7.91 36.80
C LYS A 475 -30.86 9.06 36.46
N ILE A 476 -29.58 8.92 36.81
CA ILE A 476 -28.53 9.78 36.28
C ILE A 476 -28.03 9.16 34.99
N ARG A 477 -28.13 9.89 33.88
CA ARG A 477 -27.70 9.45 32.56
C ARG A 477 -26.67 10.43 31.99
N TYR A 478 -25.92 9.98 30.99
CA TYR A 478 -24.99 10.79 30.24
C TYR A 478 -25.41 10.86 28.77
N ASN A 479 -25.26 12.01 28.13
CA ASN A 479 -25.23 12.12 26.67
C ASN A 479 -24.26 13.23 26.24
N ASN A 480 -23.85 13.21 24.97
CA ASN A 480 -22.81 14.12 24.45
C ASN A 480 -23.24 15.60 24.37
N VAL A 481 -24.54 15.92 24.51
CA VAL A 481 -25.08 17.28 24.35
C VAL A 481 -25.28 17.98 25.70
N LEU A 482 -25.85 17.25 26.66
CA LEU A 482 -26.21 17.76 27.98
C LEU A 482 -25.23 17.36 29.08
N GLY A 483 -24.35 16.39 28.81
CA GLY A 483 -23.46 15.85 29.81
C GLY A 483 -24.18 14.87 30.74
N TYR A 484 -23.81 14.87 32.02
CA TYR A 484 -24.53 14.14 33.05
C TYR A 484 -25.80 14.90 33.45
N PHE A 485 -26.94 14.21 33.45
CA PHE A 485 -28.22 14.78 33.86
C PHE A 485 -29.06 13.78 34.62
N ILE A 486 -29.94 14.30 35.45
CA ILE A 486 -30.94 13.56 36.20
C ILE A 486 -32.20 13.49 35.33
N GLU A 487 -32.68 12.29 35.05
CA GLU A 487 -33.90 12.04 34.28
C GLU A 487 -34.99 11.49 35.20
N VAL A 488 -36.15 12.16 35.19
CA VAL A 488 -37.37 11.71 35.87
C VAL A 488 -38.54 11.68 34.88
N THR A 489 -39.56 10.87 35.15
CA THR A 489 -40.78 10.83 34.33
C THR A 489 -41.55 12.15 34.44
N ALA A 490 -42.33 12.49 33.42
CA ALA A 490 -43.12 13.74 33.42
C ALA A 490 -44.03 13.89 34.64
N GLY A 491 -44.65 12.81 35.11
CA GLY A 491 -45.50 12.80 36.30
C GLY A 491 -44.75 12.98 37.64
N ASN A 492 -43.43 12.77 37.67
CA ASN A 492 -42.61 12.95 38.88
C ASN A 492 -41.82 14.26 38.86
N ALA A 493 -41.98 15.09 37.83
CA ALA A 493 -41.19 16.31 37.68
C ALA A 493 -41.61 17.43 38.64
N GLU A 494 -42.88 17.46 39.05
CA GLU A 494 -43.40 18.47 39.97
C GLU A 494 -42.66 18.42 41.32
N ALA A 495 -42.40 17.22 41.83
CA ALA A 495 -41.63 16.95 43.05
C ALA A 495 -40.18 17.44 43.00
N MET A 496 -39.61 17.65 41.80
CA MET A 496 -38.28 18.23 41.61
C MET A 496 -38.30 19.77 41.66
N THR A 497 -39.47 20.39 41.45
CA THR A 497 -39.64 21.84 41.32
C THR A 497 -40.39 22.51 42.48
N GLU A 498 -40.77 21.74 43.51
CA GLU A 498 -41.43 22.22 44.72
C GLU A 498 -40.47 22.34 45.93
N GLY A 499 -40.83 23.16 46.91
CA GLY A 499 -40.09 23.29 48.18
C GLY A 499 -38.60 23.62 48.03
N GLU A 500 -37.77 22.97 48.86
CA GLU A 500 -36.31 23.13 48.84
C GLU A 500 -35.65 22.53 47.58
N ASN A 501 -36.31 21.58 46.91
CA ASN A 501 -35.82 20.95 45.69
C ASN A 501 -35.72 21.94 44.52
N LYS A 502 -36.59 22.96 44.48
CA LYS A 502 -36.59 24.03 43.46
C LYS A 502 -35.27 24.79 43.36
N ALA A 503 -34.55 24.96 44.47
CA ALA A 503 -33.25 25.64 44.49
C ALA A 503 -32.08 24.71 44.12
N ARG A 504 -32.25 23.39 44.28
CA ARG A 504 -31.19 22.39 44.12
C ARG A 504 -31.17 21.75 42.73
N PHE A 505 -32.33 21.44 42.17
CA PHE A 505 -32.46 20.80 40.87
C PHE A 505 -32.73 21.84 39.77
N ILE A 506 -31.73 22.06 38.92
CA ILE A 506 -31.75 23.05 37.85
C ILE A 506 -32.29 22.37 36.59
N HIS A 507 -33.43 22.84 36.08
CA HIS A 507 -34.03 22.32 34.86
C HIS A 507 -33.11 22.54 33.64
N ARG A 508 -32.95 21.50 32.82
CA ARG A 508 -32.10 21.51 31.60
C ARG A 508 -32.90 21.31 30.32
N GLN A 509 -33.85 20.37 30.31
CA GLN A 509 -34.61 20.01 29.11
C GLN A 509 -35.94 19.33 29.46
N THR A 510 -37.00 19.65 28.72
CA THR A 510 -38.28 18.94 28.77
C THR A 510 -38.43 18.04 27.55
N MET A 511 -38.80 16.77 27.77
CA MET A 511 -39.08 15.76 26.75
C MET A 511 -40.54 15.31 26.86
N ALA A 512 -41.07 14.62 25.83
CA ALA A 512 -42.47 14.18 25.81
C ALA A 512 -42.87 13.33 27.03
N ASN A 513 -41.98 12.46 27.53
CA ASN A 513 -42.26 11.55 28.65
C ASN A 513 -41.31 11.73 29.85
N ALA A 514 -40.39 12.70 29.81
CA ALA A 514 -39.37 12.87 30.83
C ALA A 514 -38.96 14.34 31.00
N MET A 515 -38.51 14.71 32.19
CA MET A 515 -37.83 15.98 32.44
C MET A 515 -36.41 15.73 32.92
N ARG A 516 -35.49 16.59 32.46
CA ARG A 516 -34.06 16.51 32.74
C ARG A 516 -33.61 17.67 33.60
N PHE A 517 -32.90 17.36 34.67
CA PHE A 517 -32.37 18.31 35.65
C PHE A 517 -30.85 18.11 35.83
N THR A 518 -30.18 19.09 36.40
CA THR A 518 -28.81 18.98 36.91
C THR A 518 -28.73 19.56 38.32
N THR A 519 -27.63 19.35 39.02
CA THR A 519 -27.31 19.99 40.31
C THR A 519 -25.92 20.61 40.22
N VAL A 520 -25.59 21.53 41.15
CA VAL A 520 -24.23 22.11 41.24
C VAL A 520 -23.20 20.99 41.47
N GLU A 521 -23.48 20.09 42.41
CA GLU A 521 -22.64 18.93 42.74
C GLU A 521 -22.43 17.99 41.54
N LEU A 522 -23.48 17.70 40.77
CA LEU A 522 -23.39 16.88 39.57
C LEU A 522 -22.56 17.58 38.47
N SER A 523 -22.73 18.89 38.32
CA SER A 523 -21.97 19.70 37.35
C SER A 523 -20.49 19.80 37.73
N GLU A 524 -20.16 19.94 39.01
CA GLU A 524 -18.77 19.93 39.51
C GLU A 524 -18.10 18.56 39.34
N LEU A 525 -18.85 17.47 39.59
CA LEU A 525 -18.37 16.12 39.34
C LEU A 525 -18.14 15.88 37.85
N GLU A 526 -19.07 16.30 36.99
CA GLU A 526 -18.93 16.24 35.54
C GLU A 526 -17.67 16.99 35.06
N SER A 527 -17.46 18.22 35.53
CA SER A 527 -16.28 19.02 35.18
C SER A 527 -14.97 18.32 35.58
N ARG A 528 -14.92 17.75 36.80
CA ARG A 528 -13.75 16.96 37.25
C ARG A 528 -13.50 15.73 36.39
N ILE A 529 -14.55 14.97 36.05
CA ILE A 529 -14.45 13.80 35.17
C ILE A 529 -13.96 14.20 33.79
N ALA A 530 -14.52 15.25 33.20
CA ALA A 530 -14.15 15.73 31.87
C ALA A 530 -12.70 16.21 31.83
N ASN A 531 -12.25 16.97 32.84
CA ASN A 531 -10.86 17.41 32.93
C ASN A 531 -9.89 16.24 33.10
N ALA A 532 -10.24 15.25 33.93
CA ALA A 532 -9.42 14.05 34.11
C ALA A 532 -9.33 13.21 32.82
N ALA A 533 -10.45 13.05 32.11
CA ALA A 533 -10.48 12.35 30.83
C ALA A 533 -9.66 13.08 29.75
N GLY A 534 -9.75 14.41 29.69
CA GLY A 534 -8.93 15.23 28.78
C GLY A 534 -7.44 15.10 29.08
N ARG A 535 -7.06 15.23 30.36
CA ARG A 535 -5.68 15.08 30.84
C ARG A 535 -5.12 13.67 30.55
N ALA A 536 -5.91 12.63 30.79
CA ALA A 536 -5.52 11.25 30.49
C ALA A 536 -5.26 11.07 28.99
N LEU A 537 -6.12 11.63 28.14
CA LEU A 537 -5.96 11.59 26.70
C LEU A 537 -4.72 12.38 26.23
N GLU A 538 -4.41 13.53 26.84
CA GLU A 538 -3.17 14.29 26.57
C GLU A 538 -1.92 13.48 26.91
N ILE A 539 -1.90 12.79 28.05
CA ILE A 539 -0.79 11.92 28.45
C ILE A 539 -0.64 10.78 27.45
N GLU A 540 -1.71 10.05 27.14
CA GLU A 540 -1.68 8.97 26.16
C GLU A 540 -1.19 9.45 24.79
N GLN A 541 -1.62 10.63 24.37
CA GLN A 541 -1.11 11.28 23.16
C GLN A 541 0.40 11.53 23.26
N SER A 542 0.90 12.10 24.35
CA SER A 542 2.34 12.31 24.53
C SER A 542 3.15 11.01 24.53
N VAL A 543 2.64 9.94 25.14
CA VAL A 543 3.28 8.61 25.08
C VAL A 543 3.33 8.11 23.64
N PHE A 544 2.22 8.22 22.90
CA PHE A 544 2.19 7.83 21.48
C PHE A 544 3.27 8.57 20.68
N ASP A 545 3.38 9.89 20.79
CA ASP A 545 4.35 10.66 20.00
C ASP A 545 5.79 10.22 20.30
N ARG A 546 6.10 9.91 21.56
CA ARG A 546 7.41 9.37 21.97
C ARG A 546 7.67 7.99 21.36
N LEU A 547 6.69 7.09 21.38
CA LEU A 547 6.82 5.75 20.80
C LEU A 547 6.94 5.82 19.27
N GLN A 548 6.19 6.71 18.62
CA GLN A 548 6.25 6.94 17.19
C GLN A 548 7.64 7.43 16.78
N ALA A 549 8.22 8.39 17.51
CA ALA A 549 9.58 8.86 17.27
C ALA A 549 10.60 7.71 17.40
N ALA A 550 10.52 6.90 18.46
CA ALA A 550 11.39 5.74 18.64
C ALA A 550 11.28 4.69 17.53
N ILE A 551 10.07 4.46 17.00
CA ILE A 551 9.86 3.59 15.83
C ILE A 551 10.54 4.17 14.58
N LEU A 552 10.41 5.49 14.36
CA LEU A 552 10.97 6.15 13.17
C LEU A 552 12.50 6.23 13.19
N GLU A 553 13.11 6.33 14.37
CA GLU A 553 14.57 6.24 14.54
C GLU A 553 15.11 4.87 14.07
N GLU A 554 14.34 3.81 14.24
CA GLU A 554 14.70 2.44 13.86
C GLU A 554 14.11 1.99 12.50
N ALA A 555 13.60 2.93 11.68
CA ALA A 555 12.89 2.64 10.43
C ALA A 555 13.69 1.72 9.47
N SER A 556 15.00 1.93 9.37
CA SER A 556 15.88 1.12 8.51
C SER A 556 15.99 -0.33 8.99
N ALA A 557 16.12 -0.54 10.30
CA ALA A 557 16.19 -1.88 10.90
C ALA A 557 14.85 -2.62 10.74
N ILE A 558 13.73 -1.92 10.94
CA ILE A 558 12.38 -2.47 10.74
C ILE A 558 12.17 -2.89 9.27
N ALA A 559 12.59 -2.04 8.32
CA ALA A 559 12.55 -2.34 6.89
C ALA A 559 13.40 -3.58 6.51
N ALA A 560 14.61 -3.68 7.05
CA ALA A 560 15.49 -4.82 6.83
C ALA A 560 14.89 -6.12 7.39
N ALA A 561 14.34 -6.06 8.61
CA ALA A 561 13.64 -7.18 9.23
C ALA A 561 12.44 -7.64 8.39
N SER A 562 11.61 -6.70 7.91
CA SER A 562 10.48 -7.05 7.06
C SER A 562 10.90 -7.67 5.73
N THR A 563 11.99 -7.18 5.12
CA THR A 563 12.55 -7.77 3.90
C THR A 563 13.01 -9.21 4.15
N ALA A 564 13.66 -9.45 5.28
CA ALA A 564 14.10 -10.79 5.68
C ALA A 564 12.91 -11.74 5.94
N LEU A 565 11.84 -11.26 6.59
CA LEU A 565 10.60 -12.03 6.76
C LEU A 565 9.96 -12.38 5.41
N ALA A 566 9.92 -11.43 4.47
CA ALA A 566 9.41 -11.68 3.13
C ALA A 566 10.23 -12.74 2.39
N VAL A 567 11.57 -12.72 2.51
CA VAL A 567 12.47 -13.75 1.94
C VAL A 567 12.16 -15.12 2.52
N LEU A 568 11.95 -15.23 3.84
CA LEU A 568 11.55 -16.48 4.48
C LEU A 568 10.19 -16.96 3.96
N ASP A 569 9.20 -16.07 3.87
CA ASP A 569 7.84 -16.39 3.41
C ASP A 569 7.81 -16.88 1.96
N VAL A 570 8.52 -16.20 1.05
CA VAL A 570 8.65 -16.65 -0.34
C VAL A 570 9.36 -18.00 -0.43
N SER A 571 10.48 -18.18 0.29
CA SER A 571 11.23 -19.43 0.27
C SER A 571 10.40 -20.60 0.81
N GLN A 572 9.71 -20.37 1.93
CA GLN A 572 8.82 -21.33 2.58
C GLN A 572 7.61 -21.66 1.69
N GLY A 573 7.00 -20.65 1.06
CA GLY A 573 5.90 -20.81 0.12
C GLY A 573 6.29 -21.65 -1.10
N LEU A 574 7.44 -21.35 -1.71
CA LEU A 574 7.96 -22.10 -2.86
C LEU A 574 8.38 -23.53 -2.48
N ALA A 575 8.95 -23.74 -1.28
CA ALA A 575 9.25 -25.07 -0.76
C ALA A 575 7.98 -25.92 -0.55
N SER A 576 6.91 -25.29 -0.04
CA SER A 576 5.60 -25.92 0.11
C SER A 576 5.02 -26.28 -1.25
N LEU A 577 5.01 -25.33 -2.21
CA LEU A 577 4.54 -25.54 -3.57
C LEU A 577 5.26 -26.72 -4.24
N ALA A 578 6.58 -26.77 -4.10
CA ALA A 578 7.42 -27.80 -4.71
C ALA A 578 7.13 -29.18 -4.12
N SER A 579 6.93 -29.27 -2.81
CA SER A 579 6.58 -30.52 -2.13
C SER A 579 5.14 -30.97 -2.44
N GLU A 580 4.20 -30.03 -2.56
CA GLU A 580 2.78 -30.31 -2.86
C GLU A 580 2.54 -30.77 -4.30
N ASN A 581 3.36 -30.31 -5.26
CA ASN A 581 3.12 -30.51 -6.69
C ASN A 581 4.28 -31.23 -7.40
N ASP A 582 5.19 -31.84 -6.64
CA ASP A 582 6.33 -32.58 -7.14
C ASP A 582 7.19 -31.76 -8.10
N TYR A 583 7.56 -30.53 -7.72
CA TYR A 583 8.46 -29.73 -8.55
C TYR A 583 9.91 -30.15 -8.30
N CYS A 584 10.71 -30.20 -9.36
CA CYS A 584 12.13 -30.53 -9.26
C CYS A 584 12.99 -29.26 -9.21
N GLN A 585 14.15 -29.34 -8.56
CA GLN A 585 15.17 -28.29 -8.64
C GLN A 585 15.79 -28.28 -10.04
N PRO A 586 15.69 -27.18 -10.81
CA PRO A 586 16.35 -27.11 -12.12
C PRO A 586 17.86 -26.87 -11.94
N ALA A 587 18.67 -27.52 -12.78
CA ALA A 587 20.10 -27.24 -12.88
C ALA A 587 20.34 -26.02 -13.76
N ILE A 588 20.85 -24.94 -13.18
CA ILE A 588 21.16 -23.68 -13.88
C ILE A 588 22.61 -23.66 -14.36
N CYS A 589 22.82 -23.44 -15.66
CA CYS A 589 24.13 -23.32 -16.29
C CYS A 589 24.29 -22.01 -17.08
N ASP A 590 25.53 -21.68 -17.44
CA ASP A 590 25.86 -20.50 -18.28
C ASP A 590 25.72 -20.76 -19.78
N GLY A 591 25.39 -21.99 -20.17
CA GLY A 591 25.28 -22.42 -21.56
C GLY A 591 23.92 -22.10 -22.18
N LEU A 592 23.66 -22.75 -23.33
CA LEU A 592 22.39 -22.68 -24.07
C LEU A 592 21.54 -23.94 -23.86
N ASP A 593 21.68 -24.61 -22.72
CA ASP A 593 20.94 -25.84 -22.44
C ASP A 593 19.46 -25.52 -22.20
N PHE A 594 18.56 -26.36 -22.71
CA PHE A 594 17.14 -26.31 -22.35
C PHE A 594 16.57 -27.72 -22.53
N ASP A 595 16.88 -28.57 -21.55
CA ASP A 595 16.45 -29.97 -21.49
C ASP A 595 15.55 -30.18 -20.27
N ILE A 596 14.28 -30.50 -20.53
CA ILE A 596 13.25 -30.69 -19.52
C ILE A 596 12.54 -32.02 -19.77
N LYS A 597 12.44 -32.85 -18.74
CA LYS A 597 11.76 -34.16 -18.78
C LYS A 597 10.45 -34.11 -18.02
N ALA A 598 9.40 -34.67 -18.60
CA ALA A 598 8.04 -34.72 -18.06
C ALA A 598 7.56 -33.35 -17.53
N ALA A 599 7.75 -32.31 -18.34
CA ALA A 599 7.34 -30.96 -18.03
C ALA A 599 5.80 -30.83 -18.04
N ARG A 600 5.26 -30.04 -17.11
CA ARG A 600 3.83 -29.81 -16.92
C ARG A 600 3.54 -28.31 -16.86
N HIS A 601 2.37 -27.91 -17.35
CA HIS A 601 1.97 -26.50 -17.31
C HIS A 601 1.44 -26.14 -15.90
N PRO A 602 2.08 -25.22 -15.15
CA PRO A 602 1.80 -25.00 -13.72
C PRO A 602 0.36 -24.55 -13.44
N VAL A 603 -0.23 -23.72 -14.31
CA VAL A 603 -1.62 -23.26 -14.19
C VAL A 603 -2.62 -24.33 -14.64
N VAL A 604 -2.49 -24.85 -15.86
CA VAL A 604 -3.45 -25.80 -16.45
C VAL A 604 -3.51 -27.10 -15.66
N GLU A 605 -2.38 -27.62 -15.17
CA GLU A 605 -2.35 -28.82 -14.32
C GLU A 605 -3.21 -28.63 -13.06
N GLN A 606 -3.06 -27.51 -12.37
CA GLN A 606 -3.86 -27.21 -11.19
C GLN A 606 -5.34 -27.01 -11.53
N ALA A 607 -5.65 -26.36 -12.65
CA ALA A 607 -7.03 -26.16 -13.10
C ALA A 607 -7.74 -27.50 -13.39
N LEU A 608 -7.07 -28.42 -14.11
CA LEU A 608 -7.60 -29.75 -14.38
C LEU A 608 -7.84 -30.56 -13.11
N ARG A 609 -6.89 -30.52 -12.15
CA ARG A 609 -7.05 -31.17 -10.84
C ARG A 609 -8.26 -30.63 -10.07
N ARG A 610 -8.47 -29.31 -10.04
CA ARG A 610 -9.64 -28.69 -9.37
C ARG A 610 -10.97 -29.07 -10.02
N GLN A 611 -10.99 -29.27 -11.33
CA GLN A 611 -12.18 -29.66 -12.09
C GLN A 611 -12.47 -31.17 -12.02
N GLY A 612 -11.63 -31.97 -11.36
CA GLY A 612 -11.74 -33.43 -11.34
C GLY A 612 -11.56 -34.05 -12.73
N ALA A 613 -10.88 -33.34 -13.65
CA ALA A 613 -10.61 -33.80 -14.99
C ALA A 613 -9.45 -34.81 -15.03
N ALA A 614 -9.19 -35.38 -16.22
CA ALA A 614 -8.03 -36.25 -16.43
C ALA A 614 -6.71 -35.54 -16.09
N ALA A 615 -5.71 -36.30 -15.64
CA ALA A 615 -4.39 -35.78 -15.32
C ALA A 615 -3.74 -35.09 -16.53
N PHE A 616 -2.98 -34.01 -16.27
CA PHE A 616 -2.22 -33.32 -17.30
C PHE A 616 -1.17 -34.27 -17.91
N VAL A 617 -1.12 -34.35 -19.24
CA VAL A 617 -0.12 -35.17 -19.95
C VAL A 617 1.20 -34.40 -20.02
N ALA A 618 2.21 -34.89 -19.31
CA ALA A 618 3.54 -34.30 -19.27
C ALA A 618 4.29 -34.48 -20.60
N ASN A 619 5.14 -33.51 -20.96
CA ASN A 619 5.88 -33.50 -22.23
C ASN A 619 7.37 -33.21 -22.01
N ASP A 620 8.23 -33.80 -22.82
CA ASP A 620 9.66 -33.48 -22.84
C ASP A 620 9.94 -32.29 -23.75
N CYS A 621 11.00 -31.53 -23.47
CA CYS A 621 11.49 -30.45 -24.32
C CYS A 621 13.03 -30.47 -24.31
N ASP A 622 13.65 -30.57 -25.48
CA ASP A 622 15.10 -30.48 -25.65
C ASP A 622 15.43 -29.59 -26.86
N ILE A 623 15.66 -28.31 -26.59
CA ILE A 623 16.00 -27.29 -27.60
C ILE A 623 17.41 -26.73 -27.40
N GLY A 624 18.17 -27.28 -26.43
CA GLY A 624 19.49 -26.77 -26.08
C GLY A 624 20.62 -27.18 -27.01
N ALA A 625 21.70 -26.42 -27.01
CA ALA A 625 22.91 -26.71 -27.77
C ALA A 625 23.95 -27.43 -26.88
N SER A 626 23.86 -28.76 -26.77
CA SER A 626 24.91 -29.58 -26.15
C SER A 626 25.67 -30.38 -27.23
N GLY A 627 26.95 -30.05 -27.48
CA GLY A 627 27.84 -30.78 -28.41
C GLY A 627 28.41 -29.96 -29.57
N SER A 628 29.13 -30.62 -30.49
CA SER A 628 29.79 -30.04 -31.67
C SER A 628 28.85 -29.54 -32.78
N ASP A 629 27.55 -29.78 -32.63
CA ASP A 629 26.51 -29.29 -33.54
C ASP A 629 25.92 -27.99 -32.97
N ALA A 630 26.67 -26.90 -33.14
CA ALA A 630 26.36 -25.55 -32.67
C ALA A 630 25.29 -24.83 -33.53
N GLU A 631 24.33 -25.57 -34.10
CA GLU A 631 23.18 -24.99 -34.81
C GLU A 631 21.97 -24.98 -33.87
N GLY A 632 21.46 -23.78 -33.55
CA GLY A 632 20.31 -23.60 -32.67
C GLY A 632 19.11 -24.43 -33.11
N ARG A 633 18.51 -25.19 -32.18
CA ARG A 633 17.42 -26.12 -32.48
C ARG A 633 16.07 -25.40 -32.51
N LEU A 634 15.71 -24.86 -33.68
CA LEU A 634 14.35 -24.39 -33.95
C LEU A 634 13.37 -25.59 -34.05
N TRP A 635 12.33 -25.61 -33.22
CA TRP A 635 11.27 -26.61 -33.31
C TRP A 635 10.09 -26.13 -34.16
N LEU A 636 9.75 -26.88 -35.22
CA LEU A 636 8.52 -26.66 -36.00
C LEU A 636 7.38 -27.54 -35.47
N LEU A 637 6.57 -26.99 -34.57
CA LEU A 637 5.48 -27.71 -33.93
C LEU A 637 4.19 -27.70 -34.79
N THR A 638 3.75 -28.87 -35.23
CA THR A 638 2.50 -29.06 -36.00
C THR A 638 1.54 -30.00 -35.27
N GLY A 639 0.26 -29.97 -35.65
CA GLY A 639 -0.78 -30.82 -35.04
C GLY A 639 -2.18 -30.20 -35.13
N PRO A 640 -3.24 -30.98 -34.82
CA PRO A 640 -4.62 -30.50 -34.91
C PRO A 640 -4.90 -29.34 -33.95
N ASN A 641 -5.96 -28.57 -34.23
CA ASN A 641 -6.50 -27.62 -33.26
C ASN A 641 -6.91 -28.35 -31.97
N MET A 642 -6.76 -27.68 -30.83
CA MET A 642 -6.97 -28.27 -29.49
C MET A 642 -6.00 -29.41 -29.12
N GLY A 643 -4.97 -29.69 -29.93
CA GLY A 643 -3.92 -30.66 -29.62
C GLY A 643 -2.86 -30.20 -28.61
N GLY A 644 -3.10 -29.12 -27.86
CA GLY A 644 -2.19 -28.67 -26.79
C GLY A 644 -0.96 -27.86 -27.24
N LYS A 645 -0.81 -27.51 -28.53
CA LYS A 645 0.36 -26.78 -29.06
C LYS A 645 0.69 -25.49 -28.29
N SER A 646 -0.28 -24.60 -28.11
CA SER A 646 -0.08 -23.34 -27.39
C SER A 646 0.22 -23.56 -25.90
N THR A 647 -0.39 -24.58 -25.30
CA THR A 647 -0.12 -24.99 -23.92
C THR A 647 1.32 -25.45 -23.75
N PHE A 648 1.85 -26.23 -24.70
CA PHE A 648 3.25 -26.66 -24.70
C PHE A 648 4.24 -25.49 -24.79
N LEU A 649 4.00 -24.53 -25.68
CA LEU A 649 4.85 -23.34 -25.81
C LEU A 649 4.84 -22.48 -24.54
N ARG A 650 3.65 -22.17 -24.02
CA ARG A 650 3.50 -21.40 -22.77
C ARG A 650 4.14 -22.12 -21.59
N GLN A 651 3.97 -23.44 -21.49
CA GLN A 651 4.57 -24.25 -20.44
C GLN A 651 6.09 -24.05 -20.36
N ASN A 652 6.80 -24.16 -21.47
CA ASN A 652 8.26 -24.02 -21.49
C ASN A 652 8.70 -22.59 -21.14
N ALA A 653 8.00 -21.57 -21.66
CA ALA A 653 8.25 -20.17 -21.30
C ALA A 653 8.05 -19.91 -19.79
N LEU A 654 6.98 -20.45 -19.20
CA LEU A 654 6.71 -20.33 -17.75
C LEU A 654 7.77 -21.08 -16.93
N ILE A 655 8.26 -22.22 -17.38
CA ILE A 655 9.33 -22.96 -16.70
C ILE A 655 10.63 -22.15 -16.69
N ALA A 656 10.98 -21.46 -17.78
CA ALA A 656 12.14 -20.57 -17.82
C ALA A 656 12.01 -19.43 -16.80
N VAL A 657 10.83 -18.79 -16.73
CA VAL A 657 10.52 -17.74 -15.74
C VAL A 657 10.64 -18.28 -14.31
N LEU A 658 10.05 -19.44 -14.02
CA LEU A 658 10.10 -20.08 -12.70
C LEU A 658 11.53 -20.42 -12.28
N ALA A 659 12.33 -20.98 -13.20
CA ALA A 659 13.72 -21.31 -12.96
C ALA A 659 14.54 -20.06 -12.60
N GLN A 660 14.44 -18.99 -13.40
CA GLN A 660 15.22 -17.76 -13.22
C GLN A 660 14.71 -16.83 -12.11
N MET A 661 13.46 -16.96 -11.65
CA MET A 661 13.04 -16.29 -10.41
C MET A 661 13.61 -16.97 -9.16
N GLY A 662 14.17 -18.19 -9.29
CA GLY A 662 14.76 -18.97 -8.20
C GLY A 662 13.83 -20.05 -7.62
N SER A 663 12.75 -20.40 -8.33
CA SER A 663 11.82 -21.46 -7.93
C SER A 663 12.29 -22.84 -8.44
N PHE A 664 11.72 -23.89 -7.87
CA PHE A 664 11.68 -25.21 -8.50
C PHE A 664 10.65 -25.20 -9.63
N VAL A 665 10.70 -26.19 -10.52
CA VAL A 665 9.88 -26.22 -11.76
C VAL A 665 9.02 -27.48 -11.87
N PRO A 666 7.83 -27.41 -12.51
CA PRO A 666 6.90 -28.53 -12.67
C PRO A 666 7.39 -29.58 -13.69
N ALA A 667 8.48 -30.28 -13.38
CA ALA A 667 9.09 -31.30 -14.24
C ALA A 667 9.65 -32.46 -13.40
N ALA A 668 10.03 -33.57 -14.04
CA ALA A 668 10.79 -34.64 -13.39
C ALA A 668 12.29 -34.28 -13.27
N SER A 669 12.83 -33.62 -14.30
CA SER A 669 14.17 -33.03 -14.27
C SER A 669 14.24 -31.85 -15.25
N ALA A 670 15.08 -30.86 -14.95
CA ALA A 670 15.30 -29.72 -15.82
C ALA A 670 16.77 -29.25 -15.77
N ARG A 671 17.34 -28.96 -16.93
CA ARG A 671 18.62 -28.27 -17.11
C ARG A 671 18.39 -27.07 -18.03
N ILE A 672 18.67 -25.87 -17.52
CA ILE A 672 18.30 -24.61 -18.17
C ILE A 672 19.51 -23.67 -18.13
N GLY A 673 19.94 -23.24 -19.30
CA GLY A 673 20.88 -22.15 -19.54
C GLY A 673 20.26 -20.80 -19.23
N ILE A 674 21.08 -19.76 -19.07
CA ILE A 674 20.56 -18.42 -18.85
C ILE A 674 19.84 -17.91 -20.10
N VAL A 675 18.56 -17.58 -19.91
CA VAL A 675 17.71 -16.91 -20.87
C VAL A 675 17.74 -15.40 -20.60
N ASP A 676 18.23 -14.62 -21.56
CA ASP A 676 18.39 -13.16 -21.42
C ASP A 676 17.12 -12.40 -21.81
N ARG A 677 16.34 -12.94 -22.75
CA ARG A 677 15.11 -12.37 -23.26
C ARG A 677 14.08 -13.46 -23.46
N LEU A 678 12.80 -13.12 -23.31
CA LEU A 678 11.71 -14.04 -23.59
C LEU A 678 10.66 -13.32 -24.43
N PHE A 679 10.34 -13.92 -25.57
CA PHE A 679 9.34 -13.44 -26.50
C PHE A 679 8.24 -14.48 -26.69
N SER A 680 6.98 -14.05 -26.65
CA SER A 680 5.84 -14.92 -26.91
C SER A 680 4.80 -14.22 -27.77
N ARG A 681 4.50 -14.86 -28.89
CA ARG A 681 3.45 -14.46 -29.82
C ARG A 681 2.37 -15.56 -29.89
N VAL A 682 1.20 -15.32 -29.31
CA VAL A 682 0.08 -16.28 -29.31
C VAL A 682 -1.21 -15.60 -29.76
N GLY A 683 -1.31 -15.29 -31.06
CA GLY A 683 -2.50 -14.71 -31.70
C GLY A 683 -2.86 -13.29 -31.19
N ALA A 684 -3.26 -12.38 -32.08
CA ALA A 684 -3.68 -11.02 -31.69
C ALA A 684 -5.20 -10.96 -31.73
N ALA A 685 -5.77 -10.19 -30.80
CA ALA A 685 -7.07 -9.59 -31.00
C ALA A 685 -6.88 -8.25 -31.75
N ASP A 686 -7.89 -7.83 -32.52
CA ASP A 686 -7.85 -6.55 -33.23
C ASP A 686 -7.61 -5.39 -32.26
N ASP A 687 -6.74 -4.45 -32.66
CA ASP A 687 -6.62 -3.15 -32.02
C ASP A 687 -7.51 -2.14 -32.75
N LEU A 688 -8.83 -2.33 -32.60
CA LEU A 688 -9.88 -1.49 -33.19
C LEU A 688 -9.72 -0.02 -32.78
N ALA A 689 -9.17 0.26 -31.60
CA ALA A 689 -8.91 1.61 -31.11
C ALA A 689 -7.80 2.34 -31.89
N ARG A 690 -6.87 1.59 -32.51
CA ARG A 690 -5.77 2.15 -33.33
C ARG A 690 -6.01 2.10 -34.83
N GLY A 691 -7.11 1.50 -35.30
CA GLY A 691 -7.29 1.19 -36.72
C GLY A 691 -6.18 0.31 -37.30
N ARG A 692 -5.46 -0.45 -36.44
CA ARG A 692 -4.42 -1.39 -36.86
C ARG A 692 -5.07 -2.75 -37.01
N SER A 693 -4.93 -3.35 -38.19
CA SER A 693 -5.37 -4.73 -38.40
C SER A 693 -4.58 -5.67 -37.51
N THR A 694 -5.21 -6.78 -37.08
CA THR A 694 -4.52 -7.90 -36.42
C THR A 694 -3.18 -8.19 -37.11
N PHE A 695 -3.17 -8.31 -38.44
CA PHE A 695 -1.97 -8.57 -39.25
C PHE A 695 -0.84 -7.56 -39.03
N MET A 696 -1.13 -6.25 -39.01
CA MET A 696 -0.11 -5.22 -38.81
C MET A 696 0.52 -5.32 -37.41
N VAL A 697 -0.29 -5.61 -36.39
CA VAL A 697 0.22 -5.84 -35.03
C VAL A 697 1.14 -7.07 -35.01
N GLU A 698 0.76 -8.16 -35.69
CA GLU A 698 1.63 -9.35 -35.76
C GLU A 698 2.95 -9.07 -36.46
N MET A 699 2.94 -8.27 -37.53
CA MET A 699 4.16 -7.92 -38.26
C MET A 699 5.10 -7.04 -37.43
N ILE A 700 4.55 -6.08 -36.66
CA ILE A 700 5.34 -5.24 -35.75
C ILE A 700 5.95 -6.08 -34.63
N GLU A 701 5.18 -6.97 -34.01
CA GLU A 701 5.67 -7.88 -32.95
C GLU A 701 6.74 -8.82 -33.50
N THR A 702 6.50 -9.42 -34.68
CA THR A 702 7.48 -10.31 -35.33
C THR A 702 8.77 -9.56 -35.67
N ALA A 703 8.68 -8.35 -36.22
CA ALA A 703 9.84 -7.52 -36.49
C ALA A 703 10.60 -7.16 -35.21
N ALA A 704 9.90 -6.90 -34.10
CA ALA A 704 10.54 -6.64 -32.81
C ALA A 704 11.33 -7.86 -32.31
N ILE A 705 10.76 -9.07 -32.41
CA ILE A 705 11.41 -10.32 -32.03
C ILE A 705 12.68 -10.53 -32.87
N LEU A 706 12.57 -10.44 -34.21
CA LEU A 706 13.70 -10.68 -35.11
C LEU A 706 14.87 -9.70 -34.91
N ASN A 707 14.58 -8.45 -34.54
CA ASN A 707 15.60 -7.43 -34.33
C ASN A 707 16.24 -7.46 -32.93
N GLN A 708 15.61 -8.14 -31.96
CA GLN A 708 16.02 -8.09 -30.55
C GLN A 708 16.42 -9.45 -29.97
N ALA A 709 16.08 -10.56 -30.62
CA ALA A 709 16.50 -11.89 -30.18
C ALA A 709 18.02 -12.06 -30.26
N THR A 710 18.57 -12.77 -29.28
CA THR A 710 19.98 -13.15 -29.16
C THR A 710 20.09 -14.68 -29.13
N PRO A 711 21.30 -15.25 -29.12
CA PRO A 711 21.47 -16.70 -28.90
C PRO A 711 20.92 -17.21 -27.56
N HIS A 712 20.69 -16.32 -26.59
CA HIS A 712 20.17 -16.63 -25.24
C HIS A 712 18.66 -16.34 -25.10
N SER A 713 17.95 -16.03 -26.19
CA SER A 713 16.53 -15.61 -26.16
C SER A 713 15.50 -16.73 -26.29
#